data_AF-A0A918FXA3-F1
#
_entry.id   AF-A0A918FXA3-F1
#
_cell.length_a   1.000
_cell.length_b   1.000
_cell.length_c   1.000
_cell.angle_alpha   90.00
_cell.angle_beta   90.00
_cell.angle_gamma   90.00
#
_symmetry.space_group_name_H-M   'P 1'
#
loop_
_entity.id
_entity.type
_entity.pdbx_description
1 polymer ?
#
loop_
_entity_poly.entity_id
_entity_poly.type
_entity_poly.pdbx_seq_one_letter_code
_entity_poly.pdbx_strand_id
1 'polypeptide(L)'
;MTVVWAFPGQGSQRKGMGAGLFDRHAGTLERADAVLGRSVRELCADQAALRDTRVLQPVLYTIGALTYADRAAREPQPDCMIGHSLGEYTALYASGALDFETGLRLVMARAEIMSRASGGGMLAVVGLDVERLREVMRRQGAHDIDVANHNSPVQSVLSGPEESIRALAPVLRGEGAGKCVLLHISVAAHSRYMAAAADELGAVLDTVTFHEPRVPVISNVTARPHHAGQIALRLREHMCRGVRWWESLAHLVDRGVTELVELGPGSVLTKLWETARTELAPAAADPPGTSDADGRARRGGTGADARGAAVPKARTGHDTAARPEPDAEQGSHPDMERGPDPDGDSAAAPRTQDPVDGTRRRPAPRRVPVTGERLGSARFRERYGAELAWVVSGTGDGAVGEEVCRAARAAGLAATADPVPGVPDPACLDGAGRQGWGVGLRPGPHADEQVGALLAHEVRHVEADHPHGPDAALVRFRFTGARRGPAGAPVAVRHVIARVTGLDQAAAFLRPPSEALLAGLVRSGGLTPAEADAARALPVASDLAVQAVGGWHTGGADAYQLLPSVAALAARSPGPEPVHVGLCGVVGTPEQAATAFALGAAFLVSTSLTACAPAARLADTLKDTLARAGDDDVTWAPTERHATLGVPARVVRRGTLFPARAGLLHRLLRAHRYFADIPGQRRRHIEEHLLGGPAAELAADDGGDGRLRTADVFRWYARETARRTSGGDPVRPLDHQLPCDPELTHFNRVTAGTALAAWTARTPDAVAGHLLTNAAELLTASVSSRAEMCP
;
A
#
# COMPACT_ATOMS: atom_id res chain seq x y z
N MET A 1 3.76 14.57 -24.32
CA MET A 1 2.34 14.85 -24.05
C MET A 1 1.65 13.52 -23.99
N THR A 2 0.94 13.25 -22.90
CA THR A 2 0.17 12.02 -22.72
C THR A 2 -1.30 12.35 -22.98
N VAL A 3 -1.92 11.62 -23.92
CA VAL A 3 -3.29 11.83 -24.38
C VAL A 3 -4.16 10.70 -23.86
N VAL A 4 -5.32 11.05 -23.31
CA VAL A 4 -6.34 10.09 -22.86
C VAL A 4 -7.58 10.20 -23.72
N TRP A 5 -8.15 9.07 -24.12
CA TRP A 5 -9.48 9.05 -24.73
C TRP A 5 -10.53 8.68 -23.69
N ALA A 6 -11.57 9.51 -23.61
CA ALA A 6 -12.61 9.42 -22.60
C ALA A 6 -13.99 9.18 -23.21
N PHE A 7 -14.73 8.20 -22.70
CA PHE A 7 -16.05 7.83 -23.22
C PHE A 7 -17.17 8.28 -22.27
N PRO A 8 -18.14 9.08 -22.73
CA PRO A 8 -19.22 9.58 -21.87
C PRO A 8 -20.25 8.50 -21.54
N GLY A 9 -20.88 8.65 -20.38
CA GLY A 9 -22.00 7.82 -19.93
C GLY A 9 -23.37 8.43 -20.27
N GLN A 10 -24.42 7.93 -19.61
CA GLN A 10 -25.77 8.50 -19.69
C GLN A 10 -25.78 9.96 -19.22
N GLY A 11 -26.60 10.80 -19.86
CA GLY A 11 -26.65 12.26 -19.67
C GLY A 11 -25.98 13.05 -20.79
N SER A 12 -25.26 12.37 -21.69
CA SER A 12 -24.58 12.96 -22.85
C SER A 12 -25.40 12.96 -24.14
N GLN A 13 -26.52 12.25 -24.16
CA GLN A 13 -27.33 12.03 -25.35
C GLN A 13 -28.00 13.30 -25.88
N ARG A 14 -28.14 13.36 -27.21
CA ARG A 14 -28.87 14.41 -27.93
C ARG A 14 -29.46 13.85 -29.22
N LYS A 15 -30.61 14.40 -29.64
CA LYS A 15 -31.20 14.07 -30.94
C LYS A 15 -30.17 14.22 -32.07
N GLY A 16 -30.10 13.22 -32.93
CA GLY A 16 -29.21 13.19 -34.09
C GLY A 16 -27.73 12.91 -33.78
N MET A 17 -27.40 12.45 -32.57
CA MET A 17 -26.03 12.03 -32.26
C MET A 17 -25.56 10.91 -33.21
N GLY A 18 -24.32 11.01 -33.69
CA GLY A 18 -23.74 10.04 -34.61
C GLY A 18 -24.11 10.20 -36.09
N ALA A 19 -24.94 11.18 -36.46
CA ALA A 19 -25.42 11.34 -37.85
C ALA A 19 -24.32 11.35 -38.92
N GLY A 20 -23.19 12.04 -38.66
CA GLY A 20 -22.04 12.09 -39.58
C GLY A 20 -21.15 10.83 -39.56
N LEU A 21 -21.40 9.87 -38.67
CA LEU A 21 -20.64 8.62 -38.54
C LEU A 21 -21.33 7.45 -39.23
N PHE A 22 -22.65 7.47 -39.34
CA PHE A 22 -23.43 6.33 -39.80
C PHE A 22 -23.04 5.85 -41.21
N ASP A 23 -22.95 6.77 -42.17
CA ASP A 23 -22.62 6.39 -43.56
C ASP A 23 -21.15 5.97 -43.70
N ARG A 24 -20.26 6.55 -42.89
CA ARG A 24 -18.82 6.25 -42.90
C ARG A 24 -18.48 4.90 -42.26
N HIS A 25 -19.35 4.42 -41.37
CA HIS A 25 -19.16 3.19 -40.58
C HIS A 25 -20.37 2.26 -40.71
N ALA A 26 -20.95 2.18 -41.91
CA ALA A 26 -22.18 1.44 -42.19
C ALA A 26 -22.10 -0.03 -41.73
N GLY A 27 -20.98 -0.72 -41.94
CA GLY A 27 -20.83 -2.12 -41.52
C GLY A 27 -20.92 -2.32 -40.00
N THR A 28 -20.36 -1.40 -39.18
CA THR A 28 -20.51 -1.49 -37.72
C THR A 28 -21.94 -1.13 -37.29
N LEU A 29 -22.58 -0.19 -37.98
CA LEU A 29 -23.97 0.17 -37.74
C LEU A 29 -24.92 -0.99 -38.05
N GLU A 30 -24.73 -1.70 -39.17
CA GLU A 30 -25.53 -2.87 -39.54
C GLU A 30 -25.42 -4.00 -38.52
N ARG A 31 -24.20 -4.28 -38.02
CA ARG A 31 -23.99 -5.25 -36.94
C ARG A 31 -24.68 -4.82 -35.66
N ALA A 32 -24.64 -3.53 -35.32
CA ALA A 32 -25.36 -2.99 -34.17
C ALA A 32 -26.87 -3.18 -34.34
N ASP A 33 -27.42 -2.77 -35.48
CA ASP A 33 -28.85 -2.89 -35.80
C ASP A 33 -29.32 -4.36 -35.74
N ALA A 34 -28.50 -5.30 -36.22
CA ALA A 34 -28.78 -6.73 -36.14
C ALA A 34 -28.82 -7.25 -34.69
N VAL A 35 -27.93 -6.76 -33.82
CA VAL A 35 -27.90 -7.13 -32.39
C VAL A 35 -29.05 -6.46 -31.61
N LEU A 36 -29.36 -5.19 -31.90
CA LEU A 36 -30.46 -4.45 -31.26
C LEU A 36 -31.84 -4.87 -31.76
N GLY A 37 -31.93 -5.42 -32.98
CA GLY A 37 -33.19 -5.64 -33.70
C GLY A 37 -33.91 -4.36 -34.11
N ARG A 38 -33.25 -3.20 -34.05
CA ARG A 38 -33.79 -1.87 -34.35
C ARG A 38 -32.70 -0.96 -34.90
N SER A 39 -33.07 -0.04 -35.79
CA SER A 39 -32.14 0.93 -36.36
C SER A 39 -31.63 1.92 -35.29
N VAL A 40 -30.32 1.91 -35.03
CA VAL A 40 -29.64 2.89 -34.17
C VAL A 40 -29.82 4.30 -34.73
N ARG A 41 -29.85 4.47 -36.06
CA ARG A 41 -30.09 5.76 -36.71
C ARG A 41 -31.47 6.31 -36.36
N GLU A 42 -32.51 5.49 -36.45
CA GLU A 42 -33.88 5.88 -36.09
C GLU A 42 -34.00 6.18 -34.60
N LEU A 43 -33.40 5.35 -33.76
CA LEU A 43 -33.36 5.54 -32.30
C LEU A 43 -32.69 6.88 -31.92
N CYS A 44 -31.59 7.26 -32.58
CA CYS A 44 -30.95 8.55 -32.36
C CYS A 44 -31.81 9.75 -32.82
N ALA A 45 -32.76 9.56 -33.73
CA ALA A 45 -33.68 10.61 -34.18
C ALA A 45 -34.89 10.79 -33.24
N ASP A 46 -35.19 9.80 -32.41
CA ASP A 46 -36.30 9.80 -31.45
C ASP A 46 -35.85 10.20 -30.04
N GLN A 47 -36.06 11.47 -29.70
CA GLN A 47 -35.73 12.02 -28.38
C GLN A 47 -36.51 11.34 -27.23
N ALA A 48 -37.70 10.80 -27.49
CA ALA A 48 -38.48 10.10 -26.47
C ALA A 48 -37.90 8.70 -26.20
N ALA A 49 -37.52 7.97 -27.26
CA ALA A 49 -36.86 6.67 -27.11
C ALA A 49 -35.55 6.76 -26.31
N LEU A 50 -34.77 7.82 -26.51
CA LEU A 50 -33.52 8.06 -25.77
C LEU A 50 -33.71 8.37 -24.27
N ARG A 51 -34.96 8.42 -23.76
CA ARG A 51 -35.23 8.49 -22.31
C ARG A 51 -35.26 7.12 -21.65
N ASP A 52 -35.53 6.06 -22.41
CA ASP A 52 -35.53 4.70 -21.90
C ASP A 52 -34.09 4.21 -21.75
N THR A 53 -33.68 3.81 -20.55
CA THR A 53 -32.32 3.32 -20.27
C THR A 53 -31.98 2.08 -21.10
N ARG A 54 -32.97 1.22 -21.37
CA ARG A 54 -32.81 0.00 -22.19
C ARG A 54 -32.44 0.31 -23.64
N VAL A 55 -32.89 1.45 -24.14
CA VAL A 55 -32.55 1.96 -25.49
C VAL A 55 -31.27 2.79 -25.43
N LEU A 56 -31.17 3.67 -24.44
CA LEU A 56 -30.12 4.67 -24.37
C LEU A 56 -28.72 4.06 -24.20
N GLN A 57 -28.56 3.05 -23.33
CA GLN A 57 -27.22 2.51 -23.08
C GLN A 57 -26.62 1.80 -24.31
N PRO A 58 -27.32 0.87 -24.99
CA PRO A 58 -26.79 0.23 -26.20
C PRO A 58 -26.52 1.23 -27.33
N VAL A 59 -27.37 2.25 -27.47
CA VAL A 59 -27.18 3.30 -28.47
C VAL A 59 -25.94 4.14 -28.14
N LEU A 60 -25.74 4.57 -26.88
CA LEU A 60 -24.55 5.33 -26.48
C LEU A 60 -23.25 4.51 -26.65
N TYR A 61 -23.28 3.22 -26.30
CA TYR A 61 -22.16 2.31 -26.56
C TYR A 61 -21.82 2.26 -28.05
N THR A 62 -22.84 2.10 -28.91
CA THR A 62 -22.68 2.07 -30.36
C THR A 62 -22.09 3.38 -30.89
N ILE A 63 -22.64 4.53 -30.50
CA ILE A 63 -22.11 5.84 -30.91
C ILE A 63 -20.67 6.04 -30.44
N GLY A 64 -20.34 5.63 -29.22
CA GLY A 64 -18.97 5.65 -28.71
C GLY A 64 -18.02 4.77 -29.53
N ALA A 65 -18.47 3.57 -29.92
CA ALA A 65 -17.72 2.67 -30.76
C ALA A 65 -17.48 3.22 -32.18
N LEU A 66 -18.49 3.83 -32.80
CA LEU A 66 -18.35 4.50 -34.10
C LEU A 66 -17.39 5.69 -34.02
N THR A 67 -17.47 6.48 -32.94
CA THR A 67 -16.59 7.63 -32.72
C THR A 67 -15.13 7.19 -32.51
N TYR A 68 -14.92 6.10 -31.75
CA TYR A 68 -13.61 5.47 -31.61
C TYR A 68 -13.08 5.00 -32.96
N ALA A 69 -13.87 4.25 -33.73
CA ALA A 69 -13.44 3.72 -35.03
C ALA A 69 -13.04 4.84 -36.01
N ASP A 70 -13.82 5.92 -36.07
CA ASP A 70 -13.52 7.07 -36.94
C ASP A 70 -12.20 7.75 -36.60
N ARG A 71 -11.89 7.86 -35.30
CA ARG A 71 -10.69 8.55 -34.81
C ARG A 71 -9.46 7.65 -34.82
N ALA A 72 -9.58 6.39 -34.40
CA ALA A 72 -8.51 5.41 -34.43
C ALA A 72 -7.98 5.13 -35.85
N ALA A 73 -8.81 5.37 -36.88
CA ALA A 73 -8.37 5.29 -38.28
C ALA A 73 -7.48 6.45 -38.73
N ARG A 74 -7.44 7.55 -37.97
CA ARG A 74 -6.79 8.82 -38.37
C ARG A 74 -5.67 9.24 -37.41
N GLU A 75 -5.68 8.71 -36.19
CA GLU A 75 -4.81 9.17 -35.11
C GLU A 75 -4.14 8.01 -34.38
N PRO A 76 -2.94 8.25 -33.79
CA PRO A 76 -2.30 7.29 -32.92
C PRO A 76 -3.20 6.87 -31.75
N GLN A 77 -2.98 5.65 -31.24
CA GLN A 77 -3.64 5.19 -30.02
C GLN A 77 -3.29 6.09 -28.83
N PRO A 78 -4.22 6.32 -27.89
CA PRO A 78 -3.96 7.10 -26.70
C PRO A 78 -3.09 6.29 -25.72
N ASP A 79 -2.48 6.97 -24.76
CA ASP A 79 -1.68 6.33 -23.71
C ASP A 79 -2.55 5.58 -22.69
N CYS A 80 -3.81 6.01 -22.56
CA CYS A 80 -4.78 5.42 -21.66
C CYS A 80 -6.20 5.75 -22.12
N MET A 81 -7.15 4.90 -21.75
CA MET A 81 -8.59 5.12 -21.97
C MET A 81 -9.32 5.17 -20.63
N ILE A 82 -10.44 5.87 -20.61
CA ILE A 82 -11.33 5.93 -19.45
C ILE A 82 -12.77 6.11 -19.94
N GLY A 83 -13.75 5.64 -19.18
CA GLY A 83 -15.14 5.92 -19.50
C GLY A 83 -15.97 6.15 -18.25
N HIS A 84 -16.92 7.07 -18.32
CA HIS A 84 -17.77 7.43 -17.18
C HIS A 84 -18.99 6.52 -17.13
N SER A 85 -19.15 5.77 -16.04
CA SER A 85 -20.27 4.83 -15.87
C SER A 85 -20.34 3.87 -17.07
N LEU A 86 -21.42 3.91 -17.85
CA LEU A 86 -21.58 3.15 -19.10
C LEU A 86 -20.37 3.26 -20.04
N GLY A 87 -19.72 4.43 -20.13
CA GLY A 87 -18.59 4.65 -21.02
C GLY A 87 -17.42 3.70 -20.73
N GLU A 88 -17.32 3.13 -19.52
CA GLU A 88 -16.29 2.14 -19.20
C GLU A 88 -16.37 0.90 -20.10
N TYR A 89 -17.58 0.47 -20.46
CA TYR A 89 -17.79 -0.66 -21.38
C TYR A 89 -17.28 -0.33 -22.79
N THR A 90 -17.50 0.91 -23.25
CA THR A 90 -16.96 1.39 -24.53
C THR A 90 -15.44 1.46 -24.49
N ALA A 91 -14.85 1.92 -23.38
CA ALA A 91 -13.40 1.97 -23.20
C ALA A 91 -12.77 0.56 -23.21
N LEU A 92 -13.41 -0.42 -22.57
CA LEU A 92 -12.98 -1.81 -22.59
C LEU A 92 -13.01 -2.40 -24.01
N TYR A 93 -14.08 -2.16 -24.77
CA TYR A 93 -14.11 -2.51 -26.20
C TYR A 93 -12.99 -1.83 -26.99
N ALA A 94 -12.85 -0.52 -26.86
CA ALA A 94 -11.85 0.28 -27.59
C ALA A 94 -10.41 -0.17 -27.27
N SER A 95 -10.16 -0.66 -26.06
CA SER A 95 -8.86 -1.22 -25.65
C SER A 95 -8.59 -2.62 -26.21
N GLY A 96 -9.60 -3.31 -26.75
CA GLY A 96 -9.52 -4.70 -27.19
C GLY A 96 -9.72 -5.74 -26.10
N ALA A 97 -10.22 -5.36 -24.92
CA ALA A 97 -10.53 -6.29 -23.84
C ALA A 97 -11.74 -7.19 -24.15
N LEU A 98 -12.58 -6.79 -25.10
CA LEU A 98 -13.71 -7.56 -25.64
C LEU A 98 -14.06 -7.09 -27.05
N ASP A 99 -14.74 -7.94 -27.82
CA ASP A 99 -15.25 -7.58 -29.15
C ASP A 99 -16.53 -6.71 -29.08
N PHE A 100 -16.87 -6.06 -30.20
CA PHE A 100 -17.98 -5.11 -30.28
C PHE A 100 -19.34 -5.73 -29.93
N GLU A 101 -19.66 -6.87 -30.54
CA GLU A 101 -20.95 -7.54 -30.39
C GLU A 101 -21.14 -8.08 -28.96
N THR A 102 -20.09 -8.65 -28.37
CA THR A 102 -20.07 -9.10 -26.98
C THR A 102 -20.29 -7.91 -26.03
N GLY A 103 -19.59 -6.80 -26.25
CA GLY A 103 -19.79 -5.58 -25.46
C GLY A 103 -21.18 -5.00 -25.59
N LEU A 104 -21.74 -5.00 -26.80
CA LEU A 104 -23.08 -4.50 -27.06
C LEU A 104 -24.14 -5.35 -26.35
N ARG A 105 -24.04 -6.69 -26.43
CA ARG A 105 -24.94 -7.61 -25.71
C ARG A 105 -24.81 -7.44 -24.19
N LEU A 106 -23.60 -7.27 -23.68
CA LEU A 106 -23.36 -7.03 -22.26
C LEU A 106 -24.00 -5.71 -21.80
N VAL A 107 -23.90 -4.65 -22.59
CA VAL A 107 -24.56 -3.37 -22.32
C VAL A 107 -26.08 -3.50 -22.39
N MET A 108 -26.64 -4.25 -23.33
CA MET A 108 -28.07 -4.54 -23.39
C MET A 108 -28.55 -5.27 -22.15
N ALA A 109 -27.82 -6.32 -21.73
CA ALA A 109 -28.12 -7.06 -20.50
C ALA A 109 -28.07 -6.13 -19.28
N ARG A 110 -27.01 -5.33 -19.13
CA ARG A 110 -26.89 -4.33 -18.06
C ARG A 110 -28.09 -3.38 -18.04
N ALA A 111 -28.45 -2.82 -19.20
CA ALA A 111 -29.53 -1.85 -19.30
C ALA A 111 -30.89 -2.45 -18.92
N GLU A 112 -31.16 -3.67 -19.39
CA GLU A 112 -32.38 -4.42 -19.06
C GLU A 112 -32.44 -4.73 -17.55
N ILE A 113 -31.38 -5.31 -17.00
CA ILE A 113 -31.28 -5.66 -15.58
C ILE A 113 -31.46 -4.43 -14.69
N MET A 114 -30.76 -3.33 -14.99
CA MET A 114 -30.91 -2.07 -14.25
C MET A 114 -32.32 -1.52 -14.32
N SER A 115 -33.01 -1.64 -15.46
CA SER A 115 -34.34 -1.08 -15.66
C SER A 115 -35.44 -1.74 -14.81
N ARG A 116 -35.18 -2.96 -14.31
CA ARG A 116 -36.12 -3.69 -13.43
C ARG A 116 -36.10 -3.18 -11.99
N ALA A 117 -35.03 -2.51 -11.59
CA ALA A 117 -34.99 -1.83 -10.30
C ALA A 117 -35.93 -0.60 -10.32
N SER A 118 -36.67 -0.38 -9.23
CA SER A 118 -37.65 0.69 -9.10
C SER A 118 -37.60 1.34 -7.72
N GLY A 119 -38.29 2.47 -7.55
CA GLY A 119 -38.40 3.19 -6.28
C GLY A 119 -37.16 4.02 -5.89
N GLY A 120 -36.15 4.08 -6.75
CA GLY A 120 -34.93 4.84 -6.53
C GLY A 120 -34.85 6.10 -7.41
N GLY A 121 -33.84 6.91 -7.16
CA GLY A 121 -33.48 7.99 -8.06
C GLY A 121 -32.05 8.47 -7.85
N MET A 122 -31.67 9.51 -8.59
CA MET A 122 -30.37 10.14 -8.50
C MET A 122 -30.47 11.66 -8.47
N LEU A 123 -29.72 12.30 -7.58
CA LEU A 123 -29.69 13.76 -7.39
C LEU A 123 -28.29 14.29 -7.68
N ALA A 124 -28.13 15.09 -8.72
CA ALA A 124 -26.89 15.83 -8.97
C ALA A 124 -26.80 17.03 -8.04
N VAL A 125 -25.70 17.12 -7.30
CA VAL A 125 -25.42 18.18 -6.32
C VAL A 125 -24.17 18.93 -6.78
N VAL A 126 -24.29 20.25 -6.94
CA VAL A 126 -23.22 21.16 -7.35
C VAL A 126 -23.05 22.25 -6.30
N GLY A 127 -21.79 22.54 -5.93
CA GLY A 127 -21.41 23.60 -5.00
C GLY A 127 -21.03 23.12 -3.61
N LEU A 128 -21.13 21.82 -3.32
CA LEU A 128 -20.64 21.22 -2.08
C LEU A 128 -19.60 20.15 -2.40
N ASP A 129 -18.54 20.12 -1.60
CA ASP A 129 -17.61 19.01 -1.62
C ASP A 129 -18.21 17.74 -1.02
N VAL A 130 -17.64 16.60 -1.40
CA VAL A 130 -18.17 15.28 -1.05
C VAL A 130 -18.13 15.01 0.45
N GLU A 131 -17.18 15.59 1.19
CA GLU A 131 -17.09 15.39 2.64
C GLU A 131 -18.15 16.20 3.37
N ARG A 132 -18.37 17.45 2.95
CA ARG A 132 -19.48 18.26 3.45
C ARG A 132 -20.83 17.62 3.13
N LEU A 133 -20.99 17.06 1.94
CA LEU A 133 -22.19 16.33 1.54
C LEU A 133 -22.46 15.15 2.48
N ARG A 134 -21.44 14.32 2.75
CA ARG A 134 -21.54 13.19 3.69
C ARG A 134 -21.83 13.63 5.12
N GLU A 135 -21.27 14.75 5.56
CA GLU A 135 -21.53 15.32 6.86
C GLU A 135 -23.00 15.73 7.02
N VAL A 136 -23.55 16.45 6.04
CA VAL A 136 -24.96 16.85 6.04
C VAL A 136 -25.86 15.61 6.02
N MET A 137 -25.56 14.62 5.19
CA MET A 137 -26.30 13.35 5.16
C MET A 137 -26.32 12.67 6.54
N ARG A 138 -25.17 12.59 7.22
CA ARG A 138 -25.07 11.98 8.56
C ARG A 138 -25.88 12.75 9.59
N ARG A 139 -25.81 14.08 9.59
CA ARG A 139 -26.54 14.94 10.52
C ARG A 139 -28.06 14.87 10.31
N GLN A 140 -28.50 14.67 9.07
CA GLN A 140 -29.91 14.51 8.71
C GLN A 140 -30.40 13.06 8.83
N GLY A 141 -29.55 12.12 9.27
CA GLY A 141 -29.91 10.70 9.36
C GLY A 141 -30.18 10.02 8.00
N ALA A 142 -29.70 10.60 6.89
CA ALA A 142 -29.90 10.12 5.54
C ALA A 142 -28.96 8.93 5.20
N HIS A 143 -29.06 7.85 5.98
CA HIS A 143 -28.22 6.65 5.89
C HIS A 143 -28.59 5.71 4.73
N ASP A 144 -29.73 5.96 4.11
CA ASP A 144 -30.32 5.27 2.96
C ASP A 144 -29.96 5.93 1.61
N ILE A 145 -29.10 6.95 1.63
CA ILE A 145 -28.59 7.62 0.42
C ILE A 145 -27.09 7.36 0.31
N ASP A 146 -26.63 6.96 -0.87
CA ASP A 146 -25.23 6.73 -1.23
C ASP A 146 -24.69 7.83 -2.14
N VAL A 147 -23.37 8.06 -2.13
CA VAL A 147 -22.69 8.89 -3.14
C VAL A 147 -22.39 8.03 -4.36
N ALA A 148 -23.20 8.15 -5.40
CA ALA A 148 -23.11 7.38 -6.64
C ALA A 148 -22.02 7.86 -7.59
N ASN A 149 -21.69 9.16 -7.59
CA ASN A 149 -20.59 9.70 -8.40
C ASN A 149 -19.87 10.82 -7.64
N HIS A 150 -18.55 10.79 -7.67
CA HIS A 150 -17.71 11.92 -7.25
C HIS A 150 -17.01 12.48 -8.50
N ASN A 151 -17.63 13.51 -9.12
CA ASN A 151 -17.27 13.97 -10.46
C ASN A 151 -16.23 15.10 -10.46
N SER A 152 -16.32 16.00 -9.49
CA SER A 152 -15.37 17.10 -9.28
C SER A 152 -15.33 17.48 -7.79
N PRO A 153 -14.43 18.38 -7.36
CA PRO A 153 -14.35 18.81 -5.95
C PRO A 153 -15.66 19.32 -5.38
N VAL A 154 -16.55 19.83 -6.24
CA VAL A 154 -17.83 20.43 -5.83
C VAL A 154 -19.02 19.86 -6.61
N GLN A 155 -18.84 18.74 -7.32
CA GLN A 155 -19.91 18.08 -8.07
C GLN A 155 -19.95 16.59 -7.74
N SER A 156 -21.05 16.17 -7.11
CA SER A 156 -21.32 14.77 -6.81
C SER A 156 -22.75 14.40 -7.22
N VAL A 157 -23.01 13.10 -7.35
CA VAL A 157 -24.38 12.58 -7.55
C VAL A 157 -24.71 11.66 -6.39
N LEU A 158 -25.85 11.90 -5.77
CA LEU A 158 -26.42 11.06 -4.74
C LEU A 158 -27.40 10.06 -5.35
N SER A 159 -27.56 8.91 -4.72
CA SER A 159 -28.51 7.89 -5.15
C SER A 159 -29.12 7.17 -3.96
N GLY A 160 -30.42 6.89 -4.03
CA GLY A 160 -31.17 6.26 -2.95
C GLY A 160 -32.67 6.24 -3.27
N PRO A 161 -33.53 5.95 -2.29
CA PRO A 161 -34.97 6.06 -2.44
C PRO A 161 -35.37 7.46 -2.93
N GLU A 162 -36.28 7.53 -3.90
CA GLU A 162 -36.62 8.80 -4.55
C GLU A 162 -37.15 9.85 -3.55
N GLU A 163 -37.94 9.40 -2.57
CA GLU A 163 -38.47 10.26 -1.51
C GLU A 163 -37.36 10.86 -0.66
N SER A 164 -36.40 10.04 -0.23
CA SER A 164 -35.26 10.46 0.61
C SER A 164 -34.38 11.48 -0.09
N ILE A 165 -34.03 11.26 -1.37
CA ILE A 165 -33.22 12.23 -2.14
C ILE A 165 -33.99 13.54 -2.39
N ARG A 166 -35.32 13.49 -2.57
CA ARG A 166 -36.15 14.69 -2.71
C ARG A 166 -36.22 15.48 -1.42
N ALA A 167 -36.35 14.80 -0.28
CA ALA A 167 -36.37 15.42 1.05
C ALA A 167 -35.02 16.06 1.40
N LEU A 168 -33.91 15.44 0.98
CA LEU A 168 -32.56 15.96 1.26
C LEU A 168 -32.20 17.19 0.40
N ALA A 169 -32.70 17.28 -0.83
CA ALA A 169 -32.39 18.37 -1.75
C ALA A 169 -32.54 19.81 -1.19
N PRO A 170 -33.65 20.21 -0.53
CA PRO A 170 -33.77 21.53 0.07
C PRO A 170 -32.76 21.77 1.21
N VAL A 171 -32.44 20.73 2.00
CA VAL A 171 -31.44 20.83 3.07
C VAL A 171 -30.06 21.12 2.48
N LEU A 172 -29.67 20.39 1.44
CA LEU A 172 -28.38 20.61 0.77
C LEU A 172 -28.27 22.03 0.21
N ARG A 173 -29.34 22.59 -0.35
CA ARG A 173 -29.37 23.99 -0.79
C ARG A 173 -29.15 24.96 0.38
N GLY A 174 -29.79 24.70 1.53
CA GLY A 174 -29.59 25.48 2.75
C GLY A 174 -28.16 25.41 3.29
N GLU A 175 -27.44 24.32 3.03
CA GLU A 175 -26.05 24.10 3.44
C GLU A 175 -25.00 24.63 2.46
N GLY A 176 -25.43 25.30 1.38
CA GLY A 176 -24.54 25.92 0.40
C GLY A 176 -24.45 25.21 -0.95
N ALA A 177 -25.24 24.17 -1.22
CA ALA A 177 -25.32 23.61 -2.56
C ALA A 177 -25.93 24.61 -3.54
N GLY A 178 -25.13 25.10 -4.49
CA GLY A 178 -25.58 26.00 -5.54
C GLY A 178 -26.67 25.40 -6.44
N LYS A 179 -26.60 24.09 -6.74
CA LYS A 179 -27.66 23.38 -7.48
C LYS A 179 -27.88 21.97 -6.93
N CYS A 180 -29.15 21.58 -6.88
CA CYS A 180 -29.60 20.20 -6.64
C CYS A 180 -30.63 19.86 -7.71
N VAL A 181 -30.28 18.95 -8.62
CA VAL A 181 -31.09 18.60 -9.81
C VAL A 181 -31.38 17.10 -9.79
N LEU A 182 -32.67 16.75 -9.75
CA LEU A 182 -33.08 15.36 -9.86
C LEU A 182 -32.86 14.89 -11.31
N LEU A 183 -32.12 13.80 -11.46
CA LEU A 183 -31.82 13.23 -12.77
C LEU A 183 -33.02 12.42 -13.27
N HIS A 184 -33.21 12.37 -14.59
CA HIS A 184 -34.29 11.60 -15.21
C HIS A 184 -33.93 10.11 -15.26
N ILE A 185 -33.86 9.49 -14.09
CA ILE A 185 -33.58 8.07 -13.88
C ILE A 185 -34.33 7.60 -12.62
N SER A 186 -35.13 6.55 -12.75
CA SER A 186 -35.96 5.96 -11.67
C SER A 186 -35.25 4.82 -10.93
N VAL A 187 -33.93 4.75 -11.10
CA VAL A 187 -33.06 3.69 -10.60
C VAL A 187 -32.01 4.32 -9.71
N ALA A 188 -31.80 3.75 -8.53
CA ALA A 188 -30.73 4.16 -7.64
C ALA A 188 -29.37 3.57 -8.08
N ALA A 189 -28.85 3.99 -9.24
CA ALA A 189 -27.64 3.40 -9.82
C ALA A 189 -26.36 3.70 -9.00
N HIS A 190 -25.37 2.81 -9.09
CA HIS A 190 -24.07 2.92 -8.39
C HIS A 190 -24.22 3.02 -6.86
N SER A 191 -25.18 2.27 -6.31
CA SER A 191 -25.52 2.27 -4.90
C SER A 191 -25.83 0.87 -4.39
N ARG A 192 -25.99 0.73 -3.07
CA ARG A 192 -26.39 -0.55 -2.45
C ARG A 192 -27.68 -1.14 -3.01
N TYR A 193 -28.57 -0.30 -3.57
CA TYR A 193 -29.85 -0.73 -4.13
C TYR A 193 -29.70 -1.55 -5.42
N MET A 194 -28.51 -1.56 -6.03
CA MET A 194 -28.22 -2.36 -7.22
C MET A 194 -27.69 -3.77 -6.92
N ALA A 195 -27.63 -4.20 -5.65
CA ALA A 195 -27.05 -5.50 -5.27
C ALA A 195 -27.64 -6.68 -6.07
N ALA A 196 -28.97 -6.81 -6.13
CA ALA A 196 -29.63 -7.87 -6.89
C ALA A 196 -29.34 -7.79 -8.40
N ALA A 197 -29.35 -6.58 -8.95
CA ALA A 197 -28.99 -6.32 -10.35
C ALA A 197 -27.52 -6.64 -10.64
N ALA A 198 -26.62 -6.42 -9.69
CA ALA A 198 -25.21 -6.74 -9.81
C ALA A 198 -24.98 -8.26 -9.81
N ASP A 199 -25.75 -9.01 -9.01
CA ASP A 199 -25.69 -10.46 -9.00
C ASP A 199 -26.17 -11.06 -10.33
N GLU A 200 -27.28 -10.56 -10.87
CA GLU A 200 -27.79 -10.97 -12.19
C GLU A 200 -26.79 -10.62 -13.31
N LEU A 201 -26.22 -9.41 -13.29
CA LEU A 201 -25.19 -9.02 -14.25
C LEU A 201 -23.91 -9.85 -14.08
N GLY A 202 -23.58 -10.23 -12.84
CA GLY A 202 -22.46 -11.12 -12.53
C GLY A 202 -22.55 -12.45 -13.29
N ALA A 203 -23.73 -13.07 -13.28
CA ALA A 203 -23.97 -14.30 -14.03
C ALA A 203 -23.76 -14.13 -15.55
N VAL A 204 -24.11 -12.95 -16.11
CA VAL A 204 -23.83 -12.64 -17.53
C VAL A 204 -22.33 -12.42 -17.74
N LEU A 205 -21.67 -11.68 -16.86
CA LEU A 205 -20.24 -11.40 -16.93
C LEU A 205 -19.38 -12.68 -16.87
N ASP A 206 -19.80 -13.68 -16.09
CA ASP A 206 -19.12 -14.97 -15.98
C ASP A 206 -19.13 -15.77 -17.30
N THR A 207 -20.01 -15.43 -18.25
CA THR A 207 -20.05 -16.02 -19.60
C THR A 207 -19.15 -15.32 -20.61
N VAL A 208 -18.58 -14.16 -20.25
CA VAL A 208 -17.77 -13.33 -21.13
C VAL A 208 -16.28 -13.54 -20.84
N THR A 209 -15.52 -13.82 -21.89
CA THR A 209 -14.05 -13.83 -21.79
C THR A 209 -13.51 -12.42 -21.99
N PHE A 210 -12.77 -11.92 -21.01
CA PHE A 210 -12.07 -10.64 -21.10
C PHE A 210 -10.59 -10.86 -21.40
N HIS A 211 -10.05 -10.06 -22.32
CA HIS A 211 -8.64 -10.02 -22.67
C HIS A 211 -7.92 -8.86 -21.97
N GLU A 212 -6.59 -8.94 -21.89
CA GLU A 212 -5.79 -7.85 -21.34
C GLU A 212 -5.96 -6.61 -22.24
N PRO A 213 -6.33 -5.43 -21.68
CA PRO A 213 -6.45 -4.21 -22.46
C PRO A 213 -5.13 -3.88 -23.17
N ARG A 214 -5.15 -3.73 -24.51
CA ARG A 214 -3.96 -3.31 -25.28
C ARG A 214 -3.55 -1.87 -24.97
N VAL A 215 -4.55 -1.05 -24.59
CA VAL A 215 -4.38 0.28 -24.04
C VAL A 215 -4.98 0.26 -22.63
N PRO A 216 -4.27 0.72 -21.58
CA PRO A 216 -4.78 0.70 -20.22
C PRO A 216 -6.14 1.39 -20.09
N VAL A 217 -7.10 0.75 -19.39
CA VAL A 217 -8.43 1.32 -19.12
C VAL A 217 -8.58 1.60 -17.63
N ILE A 218 -8.83 2.84 -17.24
CA ILE A 218 -9.03 3.18 -15.81
C ILE A 218 -10.41 2.73 -15.33
N SER A 219 -10.41 1.95 -14.24
CA SER A 219 -11.63 1.48 -13.61
C SER A 219 -12.37 2.56 -12.84
N ASN A 220 -13.70 2.56 -12.93
CA ASN A 220 -14.58 3.49 -12.20
C ASN A 220 -14.60 3.22 -10.69
N VAL A 221 -14.32 1.98 -10.27
CA VAL A 221 -14.38 1.52 -8.87
C VAL A 221 -13.05 1.72 -8.14
N THR A 222 -11.93 1.49 -8.82
CA THR A 222 -10.60 1.54 -8.19
C THR A 222 -9.82 2.82 -8.51
N ALA A 223 -10.23 3.56 -9.55
CA ALA A 223 -9.46 4.67 -10.12
C ALA A 223 -8.04 4.26 -10.55
N ARG A 224 -7.86 3.00 -10.95
CA ARG A 224 -6.61 2.40 -11.44
C ARG A 224 -6.86 1.59 -12.71
N PRO A 225 -5.84 1.29 -13.52
CA PRO A 225 -5.97 0.43 -14.68
C PRO A 225 -6.62 -0.92 -14.35
N HIS A 226 -7.47 -1.42 -15.24
CA HIS A 226 -7.96 -2.80 -15.23
C HIS A 226 -6.85 -3.79 -15.58
N HIS A 227 -7.04 -5.03 -15.12
CA HIS A 227 -6.33 -6.24 -15.56
C HIS A 227 -7.36 -7.29 -15.95
N ALA A 228 -7.08 -8.11 -16.96
CA ALA A 228 -8.03 -9.06 -17.54
C ALA A 228 -8.75 -9.89 -16.48
N GLY A 229 -7.98 -10.49 -15.56
CA GLY A 229 -8.50 -11.35 -14.48
C GLY A 229 -9.37 -10.64 -13.43
N GLN A 230 -9.55 -9.33 -13.52
CA GLN A 230 -10.35 -8.54 -12.58
C GLN A 230 -11.51 -7.80 -13.25
N ILE A 231 -11.58 -7.72 -14.60
CA ILE A 231 -12.57 -6.88 -15.29
C ILE A 231 -14.00 -7.28 -14.89
N ALA A 232 -14.35 -8.58 -14.96
CA ALA A 232 -15.68 -9.07 -14.60
C ALA A 232 -16.05 -8.68 -13.15
N LEU A 233 -15.15 -8.93 -12.20
CA LEU A 233 -15.34 -8.56 -10.80
C LEU A 233 -15.57 -7.04 -10.64
N ARG A 234 -14.75 -6.21 -11.31
CA ARG A 234 -14.87 -4.76 -11.23
C ARG A 234 -16.15 -4.23 -11.87
N LEU A 235 -16.61 -4.81 -12.98
CA LEU A 235 -17.87 -4.42 -13.61
C LEU A 235 -19.09 -4.82 -12.78
N ARG A 236 -19.03 -5.95 -12.05
CA ARG A 236 -20.03 -6.33 -11.06
C ARG A 236 -20.06 -5.34 -9.89
N GLU A 237 -18.89 -5.04 -9.29
CA GLU A 237 -18.77 -4.05 -8.22
C GLU A 237 -19.26 -2.65 -8.67
N HIS A 238 -19.01 -2.29 -9.93
CA HIS A 238 -19.39 -1.00 -10.51
C HIS A 238 -20.90 -0.75 -10.50
N MET A 239 -21.73 -1.80 -10.46
CA MET A 239 -23.18 -1.64 -10.29
C MET A 239 -23.55 -1.07 -8.92
N CYS A 240 -22.81 -1.46 -7.87
CA CYS A 240 -23.11 -1.13 -6.48
C CYS A 240 -22.23 -0.02 -5.89
N ARG A 241 -21.06 0.23 -6.47
CA ARG A 241 -20.09 1.20 -5.97
C ARG A 241 -20.10 2.45 -6.81
N GLY A 242 -19.90 3.58 -6.13
CA GLY A 242 -19.87 4.89 -6.77
C GLY A 242 -18.73 5.04 -7.80
N VAL A 243 -18.99 5.83 -8.84
CA VAL A 243 -17.99 6.20 -9.84
C VAL A 243 -17.00 7.21 -9.25
N ARG A 244 -15.75 6.79 -9.05
CA ARG A 244 -14.66 7.59 -8.48
C ARG A 244 -13.98 8.46 -9.53
N TRP A 245 -14.77 9.22 -10.30
CA TRP A 245 -14.28 9.97 -11.47
C TRP A 245 -13.20 10.99 -11.11
N TRP A 246 -13.40 11.77 -10.04
CA TRP A 246 -12.43 12.77 -9.59
C TRP A 246 -11.07 12.15 -9.25
N GLU A 247 -11.09 10.99 -8.60
CA GLU A 247 -9.87 10.26 -8.26
C GLU A 247 -9.20 9.65 -9.49
N SER A 248 -9.98 9.19 -10.47
CA SER A 248 -9.46 8.75 -11.77
C SER A 248 -8.78 9.90 -12.51
N LEU A 249 -9.39 11.10 -12.56
CA LEU A 249 -8.76 12.27 -13.16
C LEU A 249 -7.49 12.69 -12.41
N ALA A 250 -7.49 12.62 -11.07
CA ALA A 250 -6.30 12.88 -10.27
C ALA A 250 -5.17 11.89 -10.56
N HIS A 251 -5.49 10.61 -10.74
CA HIS A 251 -4.52 9.60 -11.18
C HIS A 251 -3.93 9.95 -12.56
N LEU A 252 -4.77 10.35 -13.52
CA LEU A 252 -4.32 10.73 -14.87
C LEU A 252 -3.41 11.97 -14.83
N VAL A 253 -3.77 13.00 -14.06
CA VAL A 253 -2.94 14.21 -13.90
C VAL A 253 -1.59 13.86 -13.25
N ASP A 254 -1.57 13.02 -12.21
CA ASP A 254 -0.32 12.57 -11.56
C ASP A 254 0.57 11.75 -12.51
N ARG A 255 -0.03 11.05 -13.47
CA ARG A 255 0.67 10.35 -14.57
C ARG A 255 1.13 11.28 -15.70
N GLY A 256 0.96 12.59 -15.53
CA GLY A 256 1.41 13.62 -16.47
C GLY A 256 0.52 13.79 -17.69
N VAL A 257 -0.71 13.25 -17.69
CA VAL A 257 -1.67 13.44 -18.79
C VAL A 257 -1.96 14.92 -18.97
N THR A 258 -1.76 15.42 -20.18
CA THR A 258 -1.94 16.83 -20.53
C THR A 258 -3.25 17.09 -21.28
N GLU A 259 -3.82 16.05 -21.89
CA GLU A 259 -4.98 16.16 -22.76
C GLU A 259 -5.94 14.99 -22.55
N LEU A 260 -7.24 15.29 -22.52
CA LEU A 260 -8.33 14.32 -22.52
C LEU A 260 -9.26 14.65 -23.68
N VAL A 261 -9.43 13.69 -24.57
CA VAL A 261 -10.30 13.79 -25.74
C VAL A 261 -11.58 13.01 -25.46
N GLU A 262 -12.72 13.69 -25.41
CA GLU A 262 -14.02 13.06 -25.22
C GLU A 262 -14.51 12.45 -26.55
N LEU A 263 -14.71 11.14 -26.56
CA LEU A 263 -15.18 10.35 -27.71
C LEU A 263 -16.65 9.95 -27.50
N GLY A 264 -17.54 10.79 -28.00
CA GLY A 264 -18.98 10.55 -27.95
C GLY A 264 -19.76 11.86 -28.04
N PRO A 265 -21.07 11.82 -27.79
CA PRO A 265 -21.88 13.03 -27.79
C PRO A 265 -21.57 13.91 -26.57
N GLY A 266 -21.69 15.23 -26.72
CA GLY A 266 -21.57 16.17 -25.61
C GLY A 266 -20.15 16.70 -25.37
N SER A 267 -19.94 17.27 -24.18
CA SER A 267 -18.68 17.89 -23.75
C SER A 267 -18.51 17.81 -22.23
N VAL A 268 -19.18 16.85 -21.57
CA VAL A 268 -19.28 16.82 -20.11
C VAL A 268 -17.93 16.39 -19.52
N LEU A 269 -17.30 15.38 -20.11
CA LEU A 269 -16.01 14.89 -19.63
C LEU A 269 -14.90 15.88 -19.92
N THR A 270 -14.95 16.60 -21.05
CA THR A 270 -14.04 17.71 -21.35
C THR A 270 -14.11 18.80 -20.29
N LYS A 271 -15.31 19.22 -19.87
CA LYS A 271 -15.48 20.23 -18.81
C LYS A 271 -14.98 19.75 -17.45
N LEU A 272 -15.22 18.48 -17.12
CA LEU A 272 -14.69 17.87 -15.90
C LEU A 272 -13.17 17.78 -15.94
N TRP A 273 -12.60 17.50 -17.12
CA TRP A 273 -11.16 17.52 -17.34
C TRP A 273 -10.54 18.92 -17.22
N GLU A 274 -11.16 19.96 -17.78
CA GLU A 274 -10.72 21.35 -17.61
C GLU A 274 -10.71 21.76 -16.13
N THR A 275 -11.74 21.35 -15.39
CA THR A 275 -11.81 21.53 -13.94
C THR A 275 -10.66 20.78 -13.27
N ALA A 276 -10.43 19.51 -13.62
CA ALA A 276 -9.34 18.71 -13.09
C ALA A 276 -7.97 19.30 -13.41
N ARG A 277 -7.73 19.77 -14.63
CA ARG A 277 -6.48 20.45 -14.98
C ARG A 277 -6.29 21.71 -14.15
N THR A 278 -7.32 22.52 -13.96
CA THR A 278 -7.19 23.74 -13.16
C THR A 278 -6.94 23.43 -11.68
N GLU A 279 -7.68 22.45 -11.15
CA GLU A 279 -7.68 22.15 -9.72
C GLU A 279 -6.63 21.11 -9.30
N LEU A 280 -6.06 20.36 -10.24
CA LEU A 280 -5.07 19.32 -9.97
C LEU A 280 -3.73 19.56 -10.67
N ALA A 281 -3.62 20.54 -11.60
CA ALA A 281 -2.34 20.79 -12.26
C ALA A 281 -1.25 21.19 -11.25
N PRO A 282 0.01 20.77 -11.51
CA PRO A 282 1.16 21.45 -10.97
C PRO A 282 1.19 22.89 -11.52
N ALA A 283 1.61 23.86 -10.72
CA ALA A 283 1.84 25.22 -11.22
C ALA A 283 2.83 25.17 -12.40
N ALA A 284 2.56 25.96 -13.44
CA ALA A 284 3.31 25.95 -14.69
C ALA A 284 4.82 26.09 -14.44
N ALA A 285 5.61 25.24 -15.10
CA ALA A 285 7.05 25.41 -15.18
C ALA A 285 7.34 26.75 -15.89
N ASP A 286 8.14 27.62 -15.26
CA ASP A 286 8.68 28.80 -15.93
C ASP A 286 9.43 28.37 -17.21
N PRO A 287 9.39 29.19 -18.28
CA PRO A 287 10.16 28.90 -19.49
C PRO A 287 11.65 28.82 -19.14
N PRO A 288 12.45 28.00 -19.86
CA PRO A 288 13.86 27.83 -19.53
C PRO A 288 14.56 29.19 -19.62
N GLY A 289 14.90 29.73 -18.45
CA GLY A 289 15.70 30.94 -18.31
C GLY A 289 17.02 30.74 -19.05
N THR A 290 17.32 31.71 -19.92
CA THR A 290 18.61 31.90 -20.54
C THR A 290 19.72 31.73 -19.53
N SER A 291 20.67 30.84 -19.82
CA SER A 291 21.85 30.62 -18.99
C SER A 291 22.71 31.87 -18.97
N ASP A 292 22.62 32.68 -17.91
CA ASP A 292 23.67 33.61 -17.52
C ASP A 292 24.82 32.80 -16.92
N ALA A 293 25.66 32.27 -17.79
CA ALA A 293 27.01 31.87 -17.47
C ALA A 293 27.94 33.06 -17.72
N ASP A 294 27.96 34.02 -16.79
CA ASP A 294 29.04 35.00 -16.72
C ASP A 294 29.56 35.10 -15.28
N GLY A 295 30.39 34.10 -14.95
CA GLY A 295 31.28 34.13 -13.80
C GLY A 295 32.72 34.10 -14.30
N ARG A 296 33.18 35.15 -14.99
CA ARG A 296 34.62 35.30 -15.27
C ARG A 296 35.37 35.91 -14.09
N ALA A 297 36.27 35.08 -13.58
CA ALA A 297 37.43 35.45 -12.80
C ALA A 297 38.24 36.58 -13.49
N ARG A 298 38.75 37.47 -12.66
CA ARG A 298 39.73 38.50 -13.00
C ARG A 298 41.06 37.86 -13.43
N ARG A 299 41.60 38.26 -14.58
CA ARG A 299 42.96 38.84 -14.80
C ARG A 299 43.45 38.65 -16.25
N GLY A 300 43.98 39.73 -16.83
CA GLY A 300 44.78 39.79 -18.07
C GLY A 300 43.95 39.69 -19.36
N GLY A 301 43.98 40.59 -20.32
CA GLY A 301 45.05 41.47 -20.76
C GLY A 301 45.36 41.15 -22.23
N THR A 302 44.98 42.08 -23.11
CA THR A 302 45.45 42.30 -24.50
C THR A 302 45.02 41.32 -25.62
N GLY A 303 44.50 41.90 -26.71
CA GLY A 303 45.02 41.62 -28.05
C GLY A 303 44.09 40.96 -29.08
N ALA A 304 43.42 41.81 -29.85
CA ALA A 304 43.30 41.82 -31.32
C ALA A 304 42.80 40.60 -32.13
N ASP A 305 41.90 40.95 -33.07
CA ASP A 305 41.75 40.43 -34.44
C ASP A 305 41.31 38.98 -34.65
N ALA A 306 40.69 38.57 -35.75
CA ALA A 306 39.86 39.18 -36.79
C ALA A 306 39.53 38.00 -37.73
N ARG A 307 38.29 37.93 -38.21
CA ARG A 307 37.87 37.40 -39.52
C ARG A 307 38.19 35.93 -39.89
N GLY A 308 37.16 35.25 -40.42
CA GLY A 308 37.29 34.65 -41.75
C GLY A 308 36.70 33.26 -41.97
N ALA A 309 35.63 33.22 -42.77
CA ALA A 309 35.35 32.29 -43.88
C ALA A 309 35.24 30.77 -43.57
N ALA A 310 34.06 30.16 -43.68
CA ALA A 310 33.43 29.61 -44.90
C ALA A 310 33.84 28.15 -45.24
N VAL A 311 32.92 27.18 -45.02
CA VAL A 311 32.17 26.31 -46.00
C VAL A 311 32.97 25.77 -47.23
N PRO A 312 32.72 24.59 -47.90
CA PRO A 312 31.75 23.47 -47.74
C PRO A 312 32.26 22.00 -48.04
N LYS A 313 31.33 21.03 -47.88
CA LYS A 313 30.96 19.82 -48.71
C LYS A 313 32.01 19.01 -49.50
N ALA A 314 31.87 17.67 -49.43
CA ALA A 314 31.38 16.76 -50.49
C ALA A 314 31.71 15.29 -50.14
N ARG A 315 30.72 14.39 -49.98
CA ARG A 315 30.08 13.45 -50.95
C ARG A 315 30.88 12.19 -51.32
N THR A 316 30.15 11.06 -51.28
CA THR A 316 30.09 9.84 -52.14
C THR A 316 29.98 8.60 -51.24
N GLY A 317 29.20 7.55 -51.48
CA GLY A 317 28.22 7.14 -52.49
C GLY A 317 27.68 5.74 -52.11
N HIS A 318 26.55 5.33 -52.69
CA HIS A 318 25.81 4.05 -52.57
C HIS A 318 26.68 2.77 -52.78
N ASP A 319 26.32 1.51 -52.47
CA ASP A 319 25.02 0.81 -52.55
C ASP A 319 25.01 -0.61 -51.89
N THR A 320 23.79 -1.07 -51.57
CA THR A 320 23.16 -2.44 -51.54
C THR A 320 23.69 -3.72 -50.82
N ALA A 321 22.69 -4.40 -50.22
CA ALA A 321 22.39 -5.85 -50.14
C ALA A 321 22.82 -6.69 -48.89
N ALA A 322 21.97 -7.70 -48.60
CA ALA A 322 21.66 -8.28 -47.28
C ALA A 322 22.31 -9.66 -46.96
N ARG A 323 22.15 -10.04 -45.67
CA ARG A 323 22.65 -11.18 -44.84
C ARG A 323 22.76 -12.59 -45.46
N PRO A 324 23.58 -13.46 -44.81
CA PRO A 324 23.16 -14.81 -44.41
C PRO A 324 23.51 -15.23 -42.96
N GLU A 325 23.00 -16.41 -42.58
CA GLU A 325 23.00 -17.16 -41.29
C GLU A 325 24.32 -17.93 -40.97
N PRO A 326 24.44 -18.64 -39.80
CA PRO A 326 25.71 -19.15 -39.28
C PRO A 326 25.98 -20.65 -39.58
N ASP A 327 27.27 -21.01 -39.68
CA ASP A 327 27.75 -22.37 -39.95
C ASP A 327 28.18 -23.14 -38.69
N ALA A 328 28.05 -24.47 -38.81
CA ALA A 328 28.46 -25.54 -37.90
C ALA A 328 29.83 -26.12 -38.30
N GLU A 329 30.55 -26.76 -37.37
CA GLU A 329 31.65 -27.68 -37.70
C GLU A 329 31.62 -28.96 -36.86
N GLN A 330 31.91 -30.08 -37.54
CA GLN A 330 32.04 -31.46 -37.08
C GLN A 330 33.50 -31.95 -37.24
N GLY A 331 33.87 -32.98 -36.47
CA GLY A 331 34.99 -33.91 -36.72
C GLY A 331 35.36 -34.65 -35.42
N SER A 332 34.93 -35.89 -35.15
CA SER A 332 35.26 -37.22 -35.71
C SER A 332 36.25 -38.03 -34.83
N HIS A 333 35.86 -39.29 -34.55
CA HIS A 333 36.47 -40.30 -33.67
C HIS A 333 37.76 -40.95 -34.21
N PRO A 334 38.45 -41.76 -33.37
CA PRO A 334 38.58 -43.19 -33.71
C PRO A 334 38.38 -44.18 -32.54
N ASP A 335 38.30 -45.45 -32.92
CA ASP A 335 37.81 -46.65 -32.20
C ASP A 335 38.93 -47.65 -31.79
N MET A 336 38.64 -48.46 -30.75
CA MET A 336 38.91 -49.91 -30.53
C MET A 336 40.30 -50.51 -30.10
N GLU A 337 40.22 -51.23 -28.96
CA GLU A 337 40.82 -52.52 -28.52
C GLU A 337 42.31 -52.72 -28.12
N ARG A 338 42.54 -53.19 -26.86
CA ARG A 338 43.03 -54.56 -26.43
C ARG A 338 43.47 -54.59 -24.94
N GLY A 339 43.14 -55.66 -24.21
CA GLY A 339 43.47 -55.94 -22.78
C GLY A 339 44.94 -56.33 -22.49
N PRO A 340 45.33 -56.90 -21.31
CA PRO A 340 44.61 -57.93 -20.53
C PRO A 340 44.62 -57.79 -18.97
N ASP A 341 43.81 -58.62 -18.30
CA ASP A 341 43.84 -58.98 -16.87
C ASP A 341 45.08 -59.84 -16.49
N PRO A 342 45.40 -59.99 -15.19
CA PRO A 342 45.17 -61.33 -14.58
C PRO A 342 44.71 -61.35 -13.10
N ASP A 343 43.88 -62.38 -12.81
CA ASP A 343 43.79 -63.27 -11.63
C ASP A 343 43.73 -62.67 -10.22
N GLY A 344 42.82 -63.01 -9.29
CA GLY A 344 42.01 -64.20 -8.95
C GLY A 344 41.85 -64.12 -7.41
N ASP A 345 40.74 -64.42 -6.73
CA ASP A 345 40.22 -65.77 -6.52
C ASP A 345 38.86 -65.73 -5.75
N SER A 346 37.90 -66.55 -6.22
CA SER A 346 37.02 -67.49 -5.45
C SER A 346 36.29 -67.03 -4.16
N ALA A 347 35.00 -67.29 -3.88
CA ALA A 347 33.97 -68.14 -4.48
C ALA A 347 32.58 -67.94 -3.81
N ALA A 348 31.56 -68.42 -4.53
CA ALA A 348 30.30 -69.05 -4.06
C ALA A 348 29.10 -68.19 -3.60
N ALA A 349 28.04 -68.27 -4.40
CA ALA A 349 26.63 -68.23 -3.98
C ALA A 349 26.10 -69.66 -3.71
N PRO A 350 24.85 -69.88 -3.26
CA PRO A 350 24.01 -69.12 -2.33
C PRO A 350 23.48 -70.02 -1.19
N ARG A 351 23.15 -69.47 -0.01
CA ARG A 351 22.31 -70.18 0.98
C ARG A 351 21.27 -69.27 1.64
N THR A 352 20.04 -69.75 1.51
CA THR A 352 18.77 -69.45 2.19
C THR A 352 18.88 -68.77 3.55
N GLN A 353 18.19 -67.64 3.70
CA GLN A 353 17.89 -67.02 5.00
C GLN A 353 16.65 -67.68 5.61
N ASP A 354 16.82 -68.27 6.79
CA ASP A 354 15.74 -68.63 7.70
C ASP A 354 15.33 -67.42 8.57
N PRO A 355 14.10 -67.42 9.12
CA PRO A 355 13.32 -66.21 9.37
C PRO A 355 13.66 -65.53 10.69
N VAL A 356 13.97 -64.23 10.65
CA VAL A 356 14.07 -63.40 11.86
C VAL A 356 12.72 -62.77 12.16
N ASP A 357 12.02 -63.42 13.07
CA ASP A 357 11.07 -62.90 14.05
C ASP A 357 10.51 -61.48 13.78
N GLY A 358 9.45 -61.45 12.98
CA GLY A 358 8.58 -60.29 12.85
C GLY A 358 7.75 -60.14 14.12
N THR A 359 8.11 -59.21 15.00
CA THR A 359 7.19 -58.37 15.81
C THR A 359 7.95 -57.57 16.88
N ARG A 360 8.84 -56.67 16.47
CA ARG A 360 9.08 -55.44 17.26
C ARG A 360 8.90 -54.23 16.37
N ARG A 361 7.64 -53.81 16.20
CA ARG A 361 7.33 -52.44 15.77
C ARG A 361 8.08 -51.51 16.72
N ARG A 362 9.06 -50.77 16.18
CA ARG A 362 9.65 -49.61 16.84
C ARG A 362 8.46 -48.77 17.34
N PRO A 363 8.32 -48.48 18.64
CA PRO A 363 7.19 -47.70 19.11
C PRO A 363 7.19 -46.40 18.31
N ALA A 364 6.06 -46.09 17.66
CA ALA A 364 5.90 -44.81 17.01
C ALA A 364 6.25 -43.73 18.05
N PRO A 365 7.08 -42.74 17.70
CA PRO A 365 7.45 -41.69 18.66
C PRO A 365 6.15 -41.16 19.26
N ARG A 366 6.02 -41.22 20.59
CA ARG A 366 4.87 -40.64 21.30
C ARG A 366 4.83 -39.17 20.91
N ARG A 367 3.90 -38.82 20.02
CA ARG A 367 3.73 -37.46 19.50
C ARG A 367 3.20 -36.62 20.65
N VAL A 368 4.02 -35.68 21.12
CA VAL A 368 3.60 -34.76 22.18
C VAL A 368 2.75 -33.67 21.52
N PRO A 369 1.52 -33.41 22.00
CA PRO A 369 0.72 -32.29 21.51
C PRO A 369 1.54 -31.00 21.55
N VAL A 370 1.45 -30.21 20.49
CA VAL A 370 2.04 -28.86 20.51
C VAL A 370 1.13 -28.01 21.39
N THR A 371 1.69 -27.32 22.38
CA THR A 371 0.98 -26.34 23.21
C THR A 371 1.47 -24.94 22.86
N GLY A 372 0.70 -23.90 23.17
CA GLY A 372 1.07 -22.51 22.85
C GLY A 372 2.43 -22.11 23.45
N GLU A 373 2.73 -22.61 24.65
CA GLU A 373 4.00 -22.38 25.39
C GLU A 373 5.20 -23.07 24.75
N ARG A 374 4.96 -24.05 23.86
CA ARG A 374 5.99 -24.77 23.11
C ARG A 374 6.24 -24.18 21.73
N LEU A 375 5.43 -23.23 21.26
CA LEU A 375 5.65 -22.56 19.98
C LEU A 375 6.85 -21.60 20.07
N GLY A 376 7.65 -21.54 19.00
CA GLY A 376 8.84 -20.70 18.91
C GLY A 376 10.05 -21.18 19.72
N SER A 377 11.07 -20.33 19.82
CA SER A 377 12.37 -20.67 20.42
C SER A 377 12.37 -20.54 21.94
N ALA A 378 12.76 -21.62 22.63
CA ALA A 378 12.99 -21.60 24.07
C ALA A 378 14.16 -20.68 24.47
N ARG A 379 15.20 -20.58 23.62
CA ARG A 379 16.32 -19.66 23.88
C ARG A 379 15.94 -18.20 23.73
N PHE A 380 15.05 -17.88 22.79
CA PHE A 380 14.48 -16.54 22.69
C PHE A 380 13.72 -16.20 23.98
N ARG A 381 12.84 -17.09 24.42
CA ARG A 381 12.08 -16.95 25.68
C ARG A 381 12.96 -16.73 26.89
N GLU A 382 14.02 -17.53 27.04
CA GLU A 382 15.01 -17.37 28.10
C GLU A 382 15.71 -16.00 28.03
N ARG A 383 16.17 -15.59 26.85
CA ARG A 383 16.87 -14.31 26.64
C ARG A 383 16.04 -13.10 27.04
N TYR A 384 14.74 -13.11 26.72
CA TYR A 384 13.84 -11.99 26.99
C TYR A 384 12.95 -12.18 28.24
N GLY A 385 13.15 -13.26 29.00
CA GLY A 385 12.37 -13.55 30.20
C GLY A 385 10.87 -13.74 29.94
N ALA A 386 10.50 -14.28 28.79
CA ALA A 386 9.10 -14.50 28.38
C ALA A 386 8.70 -15.97 28.48
N GLU A 387 7.43 -16.24 28.80
CA GLU A 387 6.83 -17.57 28.81
C GLU A 387 6.32 -17.98 27.43
N LEU A 388 5.94 -16.99 26.61
CA LEU A 388 5.48 -17.17 25.25
C LEU A 388 6.46 -16.53 24.26
N ALA A 389 6.61 -17.13 23.07
CA ALA A 389 7.46 -16.59 22.01
C ALA A 389 6.77 -15.44 21.26
N TRP A 390 6.38 -14.41 22.01
CA TRP A 390 5.61 -13.26 21.53
C TRP A 390 6.13 -11.98 22.18
N VAL A 391 6.28 -10.94 21.36
CA VAL A 391 6.70 -9.60 21.75
C VAL A 391 5.58 -8.61 21.47
N VAL A 392 5.18 -7.88 22.50
CA VAL A 392 4.32 -6.72 22.38
C VAL A 392 5.19 -5.52 22.07
N SER A 393 5.07 -4.96 20.87
CA SER A 393 5.97 -3.93 20.38
C SER A 393 5.34 -2.54 20.31
N GLY A 394 6.18 -1.54 20.55
CA GLY A 394 5.87 -0.13 20.30
C GLY A 394 5.49 0.19 18.86
N THR A 395 4.57 1.14 18.68
CA THR A 395 4.08 1.63 17.39
C THR A 395 4.79 2.89 16.90
N GLY A 396 5.54 3.58 17.75
CA GLY A 396 6.32 4.79 17.43
C GLY A 396 5.54 6.11 17.58
N ASP A 397 4.25 6.04 17.93
CA ASP A 397 3.37 7.18 18.19
C ASP A 397 3.15 7.44 19.69
N GLY A 398 3.69 6.58 20.56
CA GLY A 398 3.56 6.71 22.01
C GLY A 398 2.34 5.99 22.59
N ALA A 399 1.61 5.22 21.78
CA ALA A 399 0.48 4.41 22.25
C ALA A 399 0.93 3.29 23.20
N VAL A 400 2.17 2.80 23.09
CA VAL A 400 2.69 1.69 23.90
C VAL A 400 3.57 2.21 25.03
N GLY A 401 2.92 2.51 26.16
CA GLY A 401 3.57 2.93 27.39
C GLY A 401 3.81 1.80 28.40
N GLU A 402 4.20 2.19 29.61
CA GLU A 402 4.49 1.28 30.73
C GLU A 402 3.32 0.33 31.08
N GLU A 403 2.08 0.81 31.01
CA GLU A 403 0.90 0.01 31.38
C GLU A 403 0.67 -1.16 30.42
N VAL A 404 0.80 -0.93 29.11
CA VAL A 404 0.71 -1.99 28.11
C VAL A 404 1.78 -3.03 28.34
N CYS A 405 3.00 -2.56 28.56
CA CYS A 405 4.12 -3.44 28.82
C CYS A 405 3.85 -4.26 30.09
N ARG A 406 3.29 -3.65 31.16
CA ARG A 406 2.98 -4.31 32.45
C ARG A 406 1.96 -5.42 32.27
N ALA A 407 0.91 -5.14 31.50
CA ALA A 407 -0.09 -6.13 31.12
C ALA A 407 0.53 -7.27 30.30
N ALA A 408 1.39 -6.96 29.34
CA ALA A 408 2.09 -7.97 28.53
C ALA A 408 2.98 -8.89 29.38
N ARG A 409 3.73 -8.32 30.34
CA ARG A 409 4.55 -9.11 31.26
C ARG A 409 3.71 -10.01 32.17
N ALA A 410 2.61 -9.48 32.73
CA ALA A 410 1.70 -10.27 33.55
C ALA A 410 1.10 -11.46 32.76
N ALA A 411 1.03 -11.33 31.44
CA ALA A 411 0.63 -12.37 30.50
C ALA A 411 1.79 -13.28 30.02
N GLY A 412 3.00 -13.15 30.59
CA GLY A 412 4.16 -13.95 30.20
C GLY A 412 4.76 -13.58 28.84
N LEU A 413 4.49 -12.37 28.32
CA LEU A 413 5.01 -11.88 27.04
C LEU A 413 6.22 -10.97 27.23
N ALA A 414 7.11 -10.92 26.23
CA ALA A 414 8.09 -9.85 26.14
C ALA A 414 7.40 -8.55 25.68
N ALA A 415 7.94 -7.40 26.07
CA ALA A 415 7.39 -6.10 25.67
C ALA A 415 8.50 -5.08 25.36
N THR A 416 8.22 -4.19 24.42
CA THR A 416 9.07 -3.03 24.10
C THR A 416 8.23 -1.77 24.09
N ALA A 417 8.51 -0.84 25.01
CA ALA A 417 7.81 0.44 25.07
C ALA A 417 8.21 1.34 23.88
N ASP A 418 7.36 2.31 23.55
CA ASP A 418 7.67 3.29 22.52
C ASP A 418 8.88 4.17 22.86
N PRO A 419 9.68 4.58 21.84
CA PRO A 419 10.73 5.57 22.05
C PRO A 419 10.12 6.90 22.51
N VAL A 420 10.65 7.46 23.59
CA VAL A 420 10.26 8.81 24.04
C VAL A 420 11.05 9.85 23.22
N PRO A 421 10.42 10.92 22.71
CA PRO A 421 11.16 12.02 22.10
C PRO A 421 12.10 12.68 23.13
N GLY A 422 13.39 12.77 22.81
CA GLY A 422 14.40 13.36 23.69
C GLY A 422 14.90 12.41 24.79
N VAL A 423 15.35 12.98 25.91
CA VAL A 423 15.83 12.21 27.08
C VAL A 423 14.62 11.53 27.73
N PRO A 424 14.60 10.19 27.87
CA PRO A 424 13.51 9.50 28.53
C PRO A 424 13.43 9.93 30.00
N ASP A 425 12.20 10.12 30.51
CA ASP A 425 11.98 10.35 31.94
C ASP A 425 12.58 9.16 32.74
N PRO A 426 13.51 9.41 33.68
CA PRO A 426 14.06 8.38 34.56
C PRO A 426 12.99 7.50 35.22
N ALA A 427 11.84 8.07 35.58
CA ALA A 427 10.73 7.32 36.18
C ALA A 427 10.17 6.23 35.24
N CYS A 428 10.21 6.46 33.92
CA CYS A 428 9.79 5.47 32.92
C CYS A 428 10.85 4.37 32.67
N LEU A 429 12.12 4.61 33.05
CA LEU A 429 13.23 3.68 32.85
C LEU A 429 13.54 2.81 34.07
N ASP A 430 13.26 3.32 35.28
CA ASP A 430 13.40 2.57 36.54
C ASP A 430 12.62 1.24 36.51
N GLY A 431 11.45 1.23 35.87
CA GLY A 431 10.68 0.02 35.59
C GLY A 431 11.38 -0.91 34.60
N ALA A 432 11.94 -0.41 33.50
CA ALA A 432 12.56 -1.23 32.46
C ALA A 432 13.85 -1.94 32.91
N GLY A 433 14.70 -1.25 33.69
CA GLY A 433 15.93 -1.84 34.26
C GLY A 433 15.68 -2.91 35.31
N ARG A 434 14.63 -2.75 36.13
CA ARG A 434 14.26 -3.68 37.22
C ARG A 434 13.30 -4.79 36.78
N GLN A 435 12.46 -4.50 35.78
CA GLN A 435 11.39 -5.38 35.30
C GLN A 435 11.70 -6.02 33.93
N GLY A 436 12.90 -5.84 33.39
CA GLY A 436 13.47 -6.77 32.39
C GLY A 436 12.90 -6.70 30.97
N TRP A 437 12.16 -5.66 30.60
CA TRP A 437 11.63 -5.50 29.24
C TRP A 437 12.40 -4.43 28.44
N GLY A 438 12.05 -4.26 27.16
CA GLY A 438 12.79 -3.38 26.26
C GLY A 438 12.20 -1.98 26.05
N VAL A 439 12.97 -1.15 25.37
CA VAL A 439 12.54 0.17 24.89
C VAL A 439 12.87 0.28 23.39
N GLY A 440 12.00 0.90 22.61
CA GLY A 440 12.29 1.24 21.23
C GLY A 440 13.44 2.23 21.14
N LEU A 441 14.41 1.95 20.27
CA LEU A 441 15.49 2.85 19.91
C LEU A 441 15.41 3.19 18.42
N ARG A 442 15.56 4.48 18.10
CA ARG A 442 15.46 5.01 16.73
C ARG A 442 16.66 5.92 16.46
N PRO A 443 17.13 5.98 15.21
CA PRO A 443 18.16 6.95 14.84
C PRO A 443 17.61 8.37 14.94
N GLY A 444 18.47 9.33 15.30
CA GLY A 444 18.09 10.74 15.40
C GLY A 444 19.05 11.57 16.25
N PRO A 445 18.82 12.89 16.34
CA PRO A 445 19.71 13.82 17.05
C PRO A 445 19.82 13.54 18.55
N HIS A 446 18.83 12.88 19.15
CA HIS A 446 18.81 12.54 20.58
C HIS A 446 19.22 11.08 20.88
N ALA A 447 19.68 10.32 19.87
CA ALA A 447 19.96 8.89 20.06
C ALA A 447 21.05 8.63 21.11
N ASP A 448 22.10 9.47 21.16
CA ASP A 448 23.17 9.32 22.15
C ASP A 448 22.74 9.64 23.58
N GLU A 449 21.84 10.62 23.75
CA GLU A 449 21.24 10.98 25.03
C GLU A 449 20.33 9.86 25.54
N GLN A 450 19.49 9.30 24.64
CA GLN A 450 18.65 8.15 24.92
C GLN A 450 19.50 6.96 25.36
N VAL A 451 20.56 6.62 24.62
CA VAL A 451 21.46 5.54 24.99
C VAL A 451 22.13 5.80 26.33
N GLY A 452 22.55 7.04 26.61
CA GLY A 452 23.07 7.41 27.93
C GLY A 452 22.09 7.10 29.07
N ALA A 453 20.82 7.49 28.92
CA ALA A 453 19.78 7.23 29.90
C ALA A 453 19.49 5.72 30.05
N LEU A 454 19.41 4.98 28.95
CA LEU A 454 19.21 3.52 28.96
C LEU A 454 20.35 2.79 29.67
N LEU A 455 21.59 3.20 29.44
CA LEU A 455 22.77 2.63 30.09
C LEU A 455 22.78 2.94 31.59
N ALA A 456 22.44 4.17 31.98
CA ALA A 456 22.39 4.59 33.39
C ALA A 456 21.35 3.83 34.22
N HIS A 457 20.25 3.40 33.59
CA HIS A 457 19.19 2.61 34.23
C HIS A 457 19.34 1.11 33.98
N GLU A 458 20.51 0.65 33.53
CA GLU A 458 20.81 -0.77 33.29
C GLU A 458 19.83 -1.50 32.35
N VAL A 459 19.21 -0.78 31.41
CA VAL A 459 18.31 -1.38 30.42
C VAL A 459 19.08 -2.39 29.59
N ARG A 460 18.54 -3.61 29.46
CA ARG A 460 19.18 -4.72 28.77
C ARG A 460 18.65 -4.97 27.37
N HIS A 461 17.43 -4.55 27.06
CA HIS A 461 16.77 -4.92 25.81
C HIS A 461 16.37 -3.65 25.06
N VAL A 462 16.65 -3.61 23.77
CA VAL A 462 16.07 -2.60 22.88
C VAL A 462 15.52 -3.24 21.64
N GLU A 463 14.51 -2.59 21.09
CA GLU A 463 14.06 -2.86 19.75
C GLU A 463 14.52 -1.76 18.80
N ALA A 464 15.23 -2.14 17.76
CA ALA A 464 15.85 -1.22 16.82
C ALA A 464 15.08 -1.19 15.49
N ASP A 465 14.64 0.00 15.08
CA ASP A 465 14.13 0.26 13.73
C ASP A 465 15.04 1.30 13.08
N HIS A 466 16.10 0.80 12.45
CA HIS A 466 17.11 1.61 11.78
C HIS A 466 17.11 1.28 10.29
N PRO A 467 16.44 2.09 9.45
CA PRO A 467 16.25 1.78 8.02
C PRO A 467 17.56 1.70 7.23
N HIS A 468 18.63 2.32 7.73
CA HIS A 468 19.96 2.33 7.09
C HIS A 468 20.96 1.37 7.76
N GLY A 469 20.50 0.50 8.66
CA GLY A 469 21.35 -0.40 9.46
C GLY A 469 21.86 0.22 10.77
N PRO A 470 22.74 -0.48 11.51
CA PRO A 470 23.24 -0.04 12.80
C PRO A 470 24.00 1.29 12.76
N ASP A 471 23.66 2.22 13.66
CA ASP A 471 24.40 3.46 13.89
C ASP A 471 25.29 3.40 15.14
N ALA A 472 26.05 4.47 15.39
CA ALA A 472 26.97 4.54 16.53
C ALA A 472 26.27 4.42 17.89
N ALA A 473 25.09 5.01 18.05
CA ALA A 473 24.33 4.97 19.28
C ALA A 473 23.84 3.55 19.59
N LEU A 474 23.27 2.85 18.61
CA LEU A 474 22.84 1.46 18.78
C LEU A 474 24.01 0.52 19.07
N VAL A 475 25.14 0.70 18.38
CA VAL A 475 26.35 -0.10 18.65
C VAL A 475 26.90 0.16 20.04
N ARG A 476 26.93 1.42 20.48
CA ARG A 476 27.28 1.79 21.86
C ARG A 476 26.38 1.07 22.85
N PHE A 477 25.06 1.16 22.70
CA PHE A 477 24.12 0.44 23.57
C PHE A 477 24.39 -1.07 23.58
N ARG A 478 24.51 -1.71 22.42
CA ARG A 478 24.69 -3.16 22.30
C ARG A 478 25.95 -3.65 23.00
N PHE A 479 27.05 -2.90 22.92
CA PHE A 479 28.37 -3.39 23.33
C PHE A 479 28.94 -2.73 24.59
N THR A 480 28.30 -1.73 25.18
CA THR A 480 28.66 -1.36 26.56
C THR A 480 28.45 -2.57 27.48
N GLY A 481 29.44 -2.88 28.31
CA GLY A 481 29.51 -4.07 29.16
C GLY A 481 29.90 -5.37 28.43
N ALA A 482 30.20 -5.32 27.13
CA ALA A 482 30.69 -6.48 26.40
C ALA A 482 32.11 -6.86 26.83
N ARG A 483 32.38 -8.16 26.91
CA ARG A 483 33.64 -8.71 27.40
C ARG A 483 33.91 -10.08 26.83
N ARG A 484 35.17 -10.52 26.85
CA ARG A 484 35.49 -11.93 26.64
C ARG A 484 35.34 -12.70 27.96
N GLY A 485 34.63 -13.82 27.91
CA GLY A 485 34.50 -14.73 29.03
C GLY A 485 35.80 -15.48 29.35
N PRO A 486 35.81 -16.33 30.39
CA PRO A 486 37.01 -17.08 30.80
C PRO A 486 37.62 -17.96 29.71
N ALA A 487 36.79 -18.46 28.77
CA ALA A 487 37.22 -19.26 27.62
C ALA A 487 37.55 -18.41 26.37
N GLY A 488 37.67 -17.09 26.50
CA GLY A 488 37.93 -16.16 25.38
C GLY A 488 36.72 -15.85 24.49
N ALA A 489 35.60 -16.53 24.70
CA ALA A 489 34.36 -16.33 23.95
C ALA A 489 33.78 -14.92 24.21
N PRO A 490 33.43 -14.14 23.18
CA PRO A 490 32.84 -12.82 23.34
C PRO A 490 31.41 -12.92 23.89
N VAL A 491 31.07 -12.07 24.85
CA VAL A 491 29.76 -11.99 25.49
C VAL A 491 29.35 -10.52 25.55
N ALA A 492 28.12 -10.23 25.16
CA ALA A 492 27.54 -8.89 25.29
C ALA A 492 26.21 -8.97 26.05
N VAL A 493 26.08 -8.14 27.09
CA VAL A 493 25.04 -8.24 28.13
C VAL A 493 23.72 -7.55 27.78
N ARG A 494 23.66 -6.85 26.65
CA ARG A 494 22.49 -6.09 26.17
C ARG A 494 22.03 -6.61 24.83
N HIS A 495 20.75 -6.86 24.63
CA HIS A 495 20.23 -7.51 23.43
C HIS A 495 19.41 -6.56 22.56
N VAL A 496 19.48 -6.78 21.25
CA VAL A 496 18.81 -5.98 20.22
C VAL A 496 17.88 -6.89 19.42
N ILE A 497 16.58 -6.57 19.40
CA ILE A 497 15.65 -7.07 18.38
C ILE A 497 15.65 -6.05 17.25
N ALA A 498 16.24 -6.37 16.10
CA ALA A 498 16.24 -5.45 14.96
C ALA A 498 15.06 -5.76 14.02
N ARG A 499 14.22 -4.75 13.74
CA ARG A 499 13.18 -4.86 12.72
C ARG A 499 13.79 -4.67 11.34
N VAL A 500 13.54 -5.64 10.46
CA VAL A 500 14.13 -5.66 9.12
C VAL A 500 13.08 -5.88 8.06
N THR A 501 13.22 -5.20 6.94
CA THR A 501 12.29 -5.27 5.80
C THR A 501 12.91 -5.93 4.56
N GLY A 502 14.19 -6.31 4.62
CA GLY A 502 14.90 -6.92 3.50
C GLY A 502 16.23 -7.55 3.89
N LEU A 503 16.80 -8.31 2.95
CA LEU A 503 18.03 -9.08 3.16
C LEU A 503 19.26 -8.20 3.41
N ASP A 504 19.38 -7.07 2.72
CA ASP A 504 20.54 -6.17 2.89
C ASP A 504 20.57 -5.55 4.29
N GLN A 505 19.40 -5.12 4.78
CA GLN A 505 19.24 -4.60 6.13
C GLN A 505 19.52 -5.71 7.16
N ALA A 506 18.96 -6.91 6.98
CA ALA A 506 19.26 -8.06 7.84
C ALA A 506 20.78 -8.36 7.86
N ALA A 507 21.44 -8.37 6.71
CA ALA A 507 22.87 -8.59 6.61
C ALA A 507 23.68 -7.53 7.36
N ALA A 508 23.26 -6.27 7.34
CA ALA A 508 23.92 -5.20 8.09
C ALA A 508 23.87 -5.43 9.61
N PHE A 509 22.74 -5.91 10.13
CA PHE A 509 22.56 -6.21 11.56
C PHE A 509 23.26 -7.50 12.02
N LEU A 510 23.46 -8.46 11.12
CA LEU A 510 24.12 -9.74 11.39
C LEU A 510 25.64 -9.68 11.31
N ARG A 511 26.21 -8.56 10.84
CA ARG A 511 27.66 -8.36 10.81
C ARG A 511 28.14 -7.70 12.10
N PRO A 512 29.40 -7.94 12.50
CA PRO A 512 30.06 -7.12 13.50
C PRO A 512 30.12 -5.65 13.05
N PRO A 513 30.16 -4.70 14.00
CA PRO A 513 30.33 -3.29 13.66
C PRO A 513 31.63 -3.06 12.88
N SER A 514 31.63 -2.08 11.97
CA SER A 514 32.84 -1.75 11.21
C SER A 514 33.94 -1.20 12.12
N GLU A 515 35.21 -1.47 11.77
CA GLU A 515 36.36 -0.94 12.53
C GLU A 515 36.35 0.58 12.63
N ALA A 516 35.88 1.28 11.59
CA ALA A 516 35.75 2.74 11.61
C ALA A 516 34.77 3.22 12.70
N LEU A 517 33.63 2.52 12.84
CA LEU A 517 32.63 2.84 13.85
C LEU A 517 33.14 2.49 15.26
N LEU A 518 33.77 1.33 15.44
CA LEU A 518 34.39 0.94 16.72
C LEU A 518 35.49 1.92 17.14
N ALA A 519 36.40 2.27 16.24
CA ALA A 519 37.46 3.24 16.51
C ALA A 519 36.89 4.64 16.81
N GLY A 520 35.78 5.02 16.16
CA GLY A 520 35.02 6.22 16.49
C GLY A 520 34.54 6.20 17.94
N LEU A 521 33.85 5.14 18.34
CA LEU A 521 33.31 4.97 19.70
C LEU A 521 34.40 4.88 20.77
N VAL A 522 35.53 4.24 20.48
CA VAL A 522 36.66 4.20 21.43
C VAL A 522 37.27 5.58 21.61
N ARG A 523 37.46 6.34 20.53
CA ARG A 523 38.02 7.70 20.60
C ARG A 523 37.10 8.68 21.34
N SER A 524 35.78 8.56 21.15
CA SER A 524 34.81 9.41 21.84
C SER A 524 34.51 8.96 23.28
N GLY A 525 35.09 7.83 23.73
CA GLY A 525 34.80 7.25 25.05
C GLY A 525 33.43 6.56 25.14
N GLY A 526 32.76 6.33 24.01
CA GLY A 526 31.50 5.58 23.95
C GLY A 526 31.67 4.08 24.22
N LEU A 527 32.84 3.51 23.93
CA LEU A 527 33.23 2.14 24.30
C LEU A 527 34.67 2.10 24.78
N THR A 528 34.98 1.18 25.69
CA THR A 528 36.35 0.83 26.06
C THR A 528 37.02 -0.04 24.98
N PRO A 529 38.36 -0.08 24.91
CA PRO A 529 39.06 -0.98 23.99
C PRO A 529 38.68 -2.46 24.14
N ALA A 530 38.40 -2.90 25.37
CA ALA A 530 38.00 -4.28 25.65
C ALA A 530 36.58 -4.60 25.17
N GLU A 531 35.64 -3.67 25.32
CA GLU A 531 34.29 -3.79 24.78
C GLU A 531 34.30 -3.82 23.25
N ALA A 532 35.07 -2.93 22.62
CA ALA A 532 35.25 -2.91 21.17
C ALA A 532 35.88 -4.22 20.66
N ASP A 533 36.83 -4.80 21.39
CA ASP A 533 37.42 -6.10 21.04
C ASP A 533 36.41 -7.25 21.09
N ALA A 534 35.53 -7.29 22.09
CA ALA A 534 34.44 -8.26 22.14
C ALA A 534 33.44 -8.04 20.99
N ALA A 535 33.13 -6.79 20.65
CA ALA A 535 32.18 -6.42 19.60
C ALA A 535 32.58 -6.91 18.21
N ARG A 536 33.88 -6.99 17.91
CA ARG A 536 34.40 -7.49 16.61
C ARG A 536 33.96 -8.90 16.23
N ALA A 537 33.58 -9.70 17.22
CA ALA A 537 33.25 -11.11 17.03
C ALA A 537 31.74 -11.40 17.18
N LEU A 538 30.91 -10.36 17.32
CA LEU A 538 29.48 -10.50 17.60
C LEU A 538 28.64 -9.71 16.60
N PRO A 539 27.47 -10.23 16.19
CA PRO A 539 26.51 -9.46 15.41
C PRO A 539 25.93 -8.33 16.27
N VAL A 540 25.50 -7.25 15.61
CA VAL A 540 24.80 -6.16 16.31
C VAL A 540 23.46 -6.66 16.85
N ALA A 541 22.68 -7.37 16.02
CA ALA A 541 21.40 -7.93 16.46
C ALA A 541 21.59 -9.21 17.28
N SER A 542 20.80 -9.33 18.35
CA SER A 542 20.61 -10.62 19.05
C SER A 542 19.56 -11.46 18.35
N ASP A 543 18.53 -10.79 17.82
CA ASP A 543 17.38 -11.38 17.14
C ASP A 543 16.87 -10.42 16.07
N LEU A 544 16.27 -10.95 15.00
CA LEU A 544 15.69 -10.19 13.90
C LEU A 544 14.18 -10.39 13.86
N ALA A 545 13.43 -9.32 13.63
CA ALA A 545 12.00 -9.40 13.36
C ALA A 545 11.73 -8.96 11.92
N VAL A 546 11.34 -9.90 11.06
CA VAL A 546 11.01 -9.64 9.67
C VAL A 546 9.65 -8.95 9.62
N GLN A 547 9.65 -7.71 9.15
CA GLN A 547 8.47 -6.87 9.13
C GLN A 547 7.90 -6.80 7.71
N ALA A 548 6.58 -6.99 7.58
CA ALA A 548 5.92 -6.77 6.30
C ALA A 548 5.70 -5.28 6.01
N VAL A 549 5.36 -5.05 4.75
CA VAL A 549 4.73 -3.82 4.29
C VAL A 549 3.44 -3.58 5.09
N GLY A 550 3.39 -2.46 5.83
CA GLY A 550 2.34 -2.20 6.82
C GLY A 550 2.29 -0.74 7.29
N GLY A 551 1.76 -0.57 8.50
CA GLY A 551 1.42 0.68 9.18
C GLY A 551 2.53 1.72 9.22
N TRP A 552 3.79 1.29 9.08
CA TRP A 552 4.96 2.16 9.19
C TRP A 552 6.06 1.91 8.14
N HIS A 553 5.90 0.93 7.23
CA HIS A 553 6.96 0.50 6.30
C HIS A 553 6.36 0.01 4.96
N THR A 554 6.99 0.30 3.81
CA THR A 554 6.59 -0.29 2.50
C THR A 554 7.71 -0.86 1.63
N GLY A 555 8.94 -0.91 2.14
CA GLY A 555 9.99 -1.68 1.47
C GLY A 555 9.89 -3.15 1.87
N GLY A 556 10.11 -4.09 0.95
CA GLY A 556 10.28 -5.51 1.26
C GLY A 556 9.39 -6.45 0.46
N ALA A 557 9.90 -7.66 0.22
CA ALA A 557 9.05 -8.78 -0.17
C ALA A 557 8.11 -9.18 1.00
N ASP A 558 7.08 -9.96 0.72
CA ASP A 558 6.15 -10.42 1.74
C ASP A 558 6.91 -11.08 2.92
N ALA A 559 6.52 -10.78 4.16
CA ALA A 559 7.29 -11.20 5.33
C ALA A 559 7.35 -12.73 5.48
N TYR A 560 6.30 -13.46 5.08
CA TYR A 560 6.32 -14.92 5.07
C TYR A 560 7.27 -15.46 3.99
N GLN A 561 7.43 -14.75 2.86
CA GLN A 561 8.42 -15.09 1.82
C GLN A 561 9.85 -14.77 2.26
N LEU A 562 10.06 -13.67 2.99
CA LEU A 562 11.38 -13.25 3.47
C LEU A 562 11.89 -14.09 4.65
N LEU A 563 10.99 -14.54 5.53
CA LEU A 563 11.35 -15.23 6.76
C LEU A 563 12.37 -16.37 6.56
N PRO A 564 12.17 -17.34 5.65
CA PRO A 564 13.14 -18.42 5.44
C PRO A 564 14.51 -17.91 4.95
N SER A 565 14.52 -16.89 4.10
CA SER A 565 15.76 -16.32 3.54
C SER A 565 16.55 -15.56 4.60
N VAL A 566 15.88 -14.80 5.46
CA VAL A 566 16.50 -14.11 6.60
C VAL A 566 16.98 -15.11 7.64
N ALA A 567 16.19 -16.16 7.94
CA ALA A 567 16.60 -17.24 8.84
C ALA A 567 17.87 -17.97 8.34
N ALA A 568 17.94 -18.26 7.03
CA ALA A 568 19.13 -18.85 6.43
C ALA A 568 20.37 -17.94 6.54
N LEU A 569 20.18 -16.62 6.45
CA LEU A 569 21.25 -15.65 6.64
C LEU A 569 21.69 -15.58 8.11
N ALA A 570 20.74 -15.53 9.05
CA ALA A 570 20.99 -15.50 10.49
C ALA A 570 21.70 -16.77 10.99
N ALA A 571 21.42 -17.93 10.40
CA ALA A 571 22.13 -19.18 10.70
C ALA A 571 23.63 -19.15 10.37
N ARG A 572 24.07 -18.22 9.52
CA ARG A 572 25.48 -17.99 9.17
C ARG A 572 26.11 -16.82 9.95
N SER A 573 25.38 -16.23 10.88
CA SER A 573 25.86 -15.11 11.70
C SER A 573 27.07 -15.55 12.54
N PRO A 574 28.09 -14.69 12.70
CA PRO A 574 29.17 -14.96 13.64
C PRO A 574 28.65 -14.96 15.09
N GLY A 575 29.47 -15.48 15.99
CA GLY A 575 29.21 -15.46 17.43
C GLY A 575 28.80 -16.82 18.01
N PRO A 576 28.85 -16.97 19.34
CA PRO A 576 28.58 -18.23 20.02
C PRO A 576 27.08 -18.52 20.20
N GLU A 577 26.23 -17.51 20.05
CA GLU A 577 24.78 -17.61 20.21
C GLU A 577 24.07 -17.48 18.87
N PRO A 578 23.04 -18.30 18.60
CA PRO A 578 22.23 -18.14 17.40
C PRO A 578 21.44 -16.84 17.45
N VAL A 579 21.35 -16.19 16.29
CA VAL A 579 20.42 -15.09 16.05
C VAL A 579 19.09 -15.68 15.59
N HIS A 580 18.02 -15.49 16.36
CA HIS A 580 16.71 -16.01 15.97
C HIS A 580 15.98 -15.02 15.07
N VAL A 581 15.05 -15.53 14.28
CA VAL A 581 14.27 -14.72 13.33
C VAL A 581 12.79 -14.93 13.58
N GLY A 582 12.08 -13.82 13.80
CA GLY A 582 10.62 -13.78 14.01
C GLY A 582 9.90 -12.97 12.93
N LEU A 583 8.58 -12.85 13.08
CA LEU A 583 7.72 -12.03 12.21
C LEU A 583 7.10 -10.86 12.97
N CYS A 584 6.96 -9.71 12.32
CA CYS A 584 6.42 -8.48 12.91
C CYS A 584 5.28 -7.89 12.08
N GLY A 585 4.16 -7.55 12.74
CA GLY A 585 3.07 -6.77 12.14
C GLY A 585 2.17 -7.52 11.15
N VAL A 586 2.22 -8.86 11.13
CA VAL A 586 1.52 -9.68 10.11
C VAL A 586 0.60 -10.76 10.63
N VAL A 587 0.75 -11.15 11.89
CA VAL A 587 0.02 -12.30 12.44
C VAL A 587 -1.24 -11.81 13.16
N GLY A 588 -2.37 -11.88 12.47
CA GLY A 588 -3.68 -11.52 13.01
C GLY A 588 -4.63 -12.69 13.24
N THR A 589 -4.26 -13.90 12.85
CA THR A 589 -5.14 -15.08 12.90
C THR A 589 -4.38 -16.32 13.39
N PRO A 590 -5.06 -17.32 13.98
CA PRO A 590 -4.44 -18.59 14.36
C PRO A 590 -3.74 -19.30 13.20
N GLU A 591 -4.31 -19.27 11.99
CA GLU A 591 -3.75 -19.89 10.78
C GLU A 591 -2.43 -19.20 10.37
N GLN A 592 -2.38 -17.87 10.48
CA GLN A 592 -1.18 -17.09 10.25
C GLN A 592 -0.09 -17.40 11.29
N ALA A 593 -0.46 -17.51 12.57
CA ALA A 593 0.46 -17.90 13.63
C ALA A 593 1.00 -19.32 13.40
N ALA A 594 0.13 -20.29 13.08
CA ALA A 594 0.53 -21.65 12.75
C ALA A 594 1.48 -21.68 11.55
N THR A 595 1.18 -20.93 10.49
CA THR A 595 2.01 -20.81 9.30
C THR A 595 3.38 -20.21 9.61
N ALA A 596 3.42 -19.15 10.41
CA ALA A 596 4.67 -18.52 10.84
C ALA A 596 5.61 -19.51 11.54
N PHE A 597 5.10 -20.22 12.55
CA PHE A 597 5.89 -21.22 13.27
C PHE A 597 6.26 -22.41 12.38
N ALA A 598 5.37 -22.85 11.47
CA ALA A 598 5.68 -23.90 10.50
C ALA A 598 6.82 -23.53 9.55
N LEU A 599 6.94 -22.24 9.19
CA LEU A 599 8.06 -21.71 8.39
C LEU A 599 9.34 -21.46 9.21
N GLY A 600 9.32 -21.73 10.52
CA GLY A 600 10.48 -21.60 11.39
C GLY A 600 10.60 -20.24 12.10
N ALA A 601 9.54 -19.45 12.18
CA ALA A 601 9.55 -18.25 13.02
C ALA A 601 9.88 -18.63 14.48
N ALA A 602 10.88 -17.99 15.05
CA ALA A 602 11.29 -18.24 16.43
C ALA A 602 10.43 -17.48 17.44
N PHE A 603 9.81 -16.38 17.03
CA PHE A 603 8.91 -15.56 17.84
C PHE A 603 8.04 -14.70 16.92
N LEU A 604 6.99 -14.11 17.49
CA LEU A 604 6.08 -13.18 16.83
C LEU A 604 6.13 -11.82 17.51
N VAL A 605 5.87 -10.75 16.76
CA VAL A 605 5.86 -9.37 17.25
C VAL A 605 4.56 -8.68 16.81
N SER A 606 3.80 -8.16 17.76
CA SER A 606 2.56 -7.41 17.50
C SER A 606 2.74 -5.90 17.62
N THR A 607 2.14 -5.15 16.71
CA THR A 607 2.22 -3.69 16.59
C THR A 607 0.83 -3.04 16.67
N SER A 608 0.08 -2.94 15.57
CA SER A 608 -1.27 -2.31 15.58
C SER A 608 -2.27 -3.05 16.47
N LEU A 609 -2.10 -4.36 16.69
CA LEU A 609 -2.88 -5.09 17.69
C LEU A 609 -2.64 -4.54 19.10
N THR A 610 -1.39 -4.21 19.41
CA THR A 610 -0.98 -3.60 20.68
C THR A 610 -1.61 -2.22 20.87
N ALA A 611 -1.61 -1.38 19.83
CA ALA A 611 -2.20 -0.04 19.89
C ALA A 611 -3.73 -0.06 20.11
N CYS A 612 -4.38 -1.18 19.78
CA CYS A 612 -5.81 -1.42 20.00
C CYS A 612 -6.10 -2.20 21.31
N ALA A 613 -5.13 -2.30 22.23
CA ALA A 613 -5.33 -2.91 23.54
C ALA A 613 -5.94 -1.91 24.56
N PRO A 614 -6.62 -2.40 25.61
CA PRO A 614 -7.23 -1.53 26.61
C PRO A 614 -6.24 -0.56 27.28
N ALA A 615 -5.07 -1.08 27.65
CA ALA A 615 -4.01 -0.34 28.35
C ALA A 615 -3.20 0.60 27.42
N ALA A 616 -3.46 0.61 26.11
CA ALA A 616 -2.74 1.49 25.19
C ALA A 616 -3.13 2.96 25.42
N ARG A 617 -2.16 3.86 25.29
CA ARG A 617 -2.32 5.31 25.41
C ARG A 617 -2.85 5.91 24.11
N LEU A 618 -3.89 5.30 23.58
CA LEU A 618 -4.63 5.76 22.42
C LEU A 618 -6.04 6.16 22.86
N ALA A 619 -6.55 7.30 22.39
CA ALA A 619 -7.91 7.74 22.71
C ALA A 619 -8.95 6.66 22.36
N ASP A 620 -9.94 6.47 23.22
CA ASP A 620 -10.95 5.41 23.08
C ASP A 620 -11.69 5.46 21.74
N THR A 621 -11.98 6.67 21.24
CA THR A 621 -12.61 6.88 19.92
C THR A 621 -11.73 6.38 18.76
N LEU A 622 -10.41 6.45 18.91
CA LEU A 622 -9.45 5.96 17.92
C LEU A 622 -9.24 4.44 18.05
N LYS A 623 -9.30 3.90 19.28
CA LYS A 623 -9.35 2.44 19.49
C LYS A 623 -10.60 1.82 18.89
N ASP A 624 -11.76 2.47 19.03
CA ASP A 624 -13.00 2.06 18.36
C ASP A 624 -12.87 2.07 16.83
N THR A 625 -12.19 3.08 16.30
CA THR A 625 -11.91 3.18 14.86
C THR A 625 -11.00 2.04 14.41
N LEU A 626 -9.91 1.75 15.14
CA LEU A 626 -9.02 0.63 14.88
C LEU A 626 -9.73 -0.73 14.97
N ALA A 627 -10.57 -0.94 15.98
CA ALA A 627 -11.29 -2.20 16.22
C ALA A 627 -12.30 -2.55 15.12
N ARG A 628 -12.74 -1.54 14.34
CA ARG A 628 -13.72 -1.69 13.24
C ARG A 628 -13.08 -1.65 11.86
N ALA A 629 -11.80 -1.31 11.76
CA ALA A 629 -11.13 -1.15 10.48
C ALA A 629 -11.02 -2.49 9.72
N GLY A 630 -11.57 -2.53 8.51
CA GLY A 630 -11.33 -3.61 7.54
C GLY A 630 -10.23 -3.27 6.53
N ASP A 631 -9.93 -4.22 5.63
CA ASP A 631 -8.93 -4.03 4.56
C ASP A 631 -9.32 -2.89 3.59
N ASP A 632 -10.62 -2.64 3.41
CA ASP A 632 -11.12 -1.52 2.60
C ASP A 632 -11.07 -0.17 3.33
N ASP A 633 -10.83 -0.15 4.64
CA ASP A 633 -10.84 1.05 5.48
C ASP A 633 -9.44 1.62 5.72
N VAL A 634 -8.41 1.05 5.09
CA VAL A 634 -7.03 1.50 5.14
C VAL A 634 -6.56 2.03 3.78
N THR A 635 -5.55 2.88 3.78
CA THR A 635 -4.90 3.38 2.56
C THR A 635 -3.44 3.72 2.84
N TRP A 636 -2.68 3.88 1.77
CA TRP A 636 -1.35 4.48 1.83
C TRP A 636 -1.44 6.00 1.93
N ALA A 637 -0.72 6.59 2.87
CA ALA A 637 -0.59 8.04 3.01
C ALA A 637 0.88 8.43 3.18
N PRO A 638 1.32 9.59 2.63
CA PRO A 638 2.65 10.10 2.88
C PRO A 638 2.75 10.55 4.34
N THR A 639 3.76 10.09 5.05
CA THR A 639 4.05 10.48 6.43
C THR A 639 5.36 11.26 6.49
N GLU A 640 5.78 11.72 7.67
CA GLU A 640 7.11 12.33 7.78
C GLU A 640 8.22 11.37 7.32
N ARG A 641 8.11 10.09 7.68
CA ARG A 641 9.02 9.03 7.19
C ARG A 641 9.00 8.90 5.67
N HIS A 642 7.87 9.19 5.00
CA HIS A 642 7.83 9.26 3.53
C HIS A 642 8.76 10.35 3.00
N ALA A 643 8.78 11.55 3.62
CA ALA A 643 9.65 12.62 3.14
C ALA A 643 11.14 12.29 3.25
N THR A 644 11.53 11.44 4.22
CA THR A 644 12.93 11.04 4.43
C THR A 644 13.31 9.76 3.68
N LEU A 645 12.40 8.79 3.56
CA LEU A 645 12.68 7.44 3.04
C LEU A 645 12.00 7.15 1.68
N GLY A 646 11.14 8.05 1.18
CA GLY A 646 10.40 7.89 -0.08
C GLY A 646 9.23 6.89 -0.02
N VAL A 647 8.79 6.52 1.18
CA VAL A 647 7.94 5.35 1.46
C VAL A 647 6.71 5.78 2.27
N PRO A 648 5.46 5.64 1.76
CA PRO A 648 4.25 6.00 2.51
C PRO A 648 3.99 5.04 3.69
N ALA A 649 2.95 5.28 4.48
CA ALA A 649 2.56 4.41 5.58
C ALA A 649 1.09 3.98 5.43
N ARG A 650 0.76 2.77 5.89
CA ARG A 650 -0.62 2.25 5.83
C ARG A 650 -1.41 2.79 7.03
N VAL A 651 -2.41 3.60 6.76
CA VAL A 651 -3.20 4.28 7.78
C VAL A 651 -4.68 4.02 7.56
N VAL A 652 -5.48 4.09 8.62
CA VAL A 652 -6.94 4.07 8.50
C VAL A 652 -7.38 5.32 7.73
N ARG A 653 -8.24 5.14 6.72
CA ARG A 653 -8.87 6.21 5.94
C ARG A 653 -10.30 6.49 6.36
N ARG A 654 -11.01 5.48 6.86
CA ARG A 654 -12.40 5.63 7.27
C ARG A 654 -12.44 6.23 8.68
N GLY A 655 -13.05 7.40 8.80
CA GLY A 655 -13.11 8.11 10.07
C GLY A 655 -11.88 8.97 10.38
N THR A 656 -10.94 9.11 9.43
CA THR A 656 -9.81 10.03 9.55
C THR A 656 -9.66 10.89 8.29
N LEU A 657 -9.05 12.07 8.43
CA LEU A 657 -8.75 13.01 7.34
C LEU A 657 -7.26 13.04 6.98
N PHE A 658 -6.40 12.45 7.82
CA PHE A 658 -4.95 12.45 7.62
C PHE A 658 -4.54 11.97 6.21
N PRO A 659 -5.06 10.87 5.64
CA PRO A 659 -4.61 10.40 4.33
C PRO A 659 -4.88 11.40 3.20
N ALA A 660 -6.03 12.06 3.25
CA ALA A 660 -6.42 13.05 2.25
C ALA A 660 -5.57 14.32 2.37
N ARG A 661 -5.38 14.82 3.60
CA ARG A 661 -4.62 16.04 3.92
C ARG A 661 -3.13 15.86 3.66
N ALA A 662 -2.53 14.77 4.14
CA ALA A 662 -1.14 14.45 3.89
C ALA A 662 -0.88 14.25 2.39
N GLY A 663 -1.80 13.57 1.68
CA GLY A 663 -1.73 13.41 0.23
C GLY A 663 -1.77 14.75 -0.52
N LEU A 664 -2.57 15.70 -0.07
CA LEU A 664 -2.60 17.07 -0.62
C LEU A 664 -1.26 17.78 -0.42
N LEU A 665 -0.76 17.84 0.82
CA LEU A 665 0.51 18.53 1.13
C LEU A 665 1.69 17.90 0.40
N HIS A 666 1.72 16.57 0.27
CA HIS A 666 2.76 15.88 -0.46
C HIS A 666 2.76 16.23 -1.97
N ARG A 667 1.57 16.35 -2.60
CA ARG A 667 1.49 16.84 -4.00
C ARG A 667 2.01 18.27 -4.12
N LEU A 668 1.66 19.14 -3.18
CA LEU A 668 2.12 20.53 -3.17
C LEU A 668 3.63 20.64 -2.97
N LEU A 669 4.22 19.79 -2.12
CA LEU A 669 5.66 19.66 -1.96
C LEU A 669 6.36 19.35 -3.29
N ARG A 670 5.79 18.43 -4.09
CA ARG A 670 6.37 18.09 -5.40
C ARG A 670 6.20 19.19 -6.45
N ALA A 671 5.18 20.03 -6.31
CA ALA A 671 4.86 21.10 -7.26
C ALA A 671 5.53 22.44 -6.93
N HIS A 672 5.80 22.73 -5.66
CA HIS A 672 6.29 24.03 -5.19
C HIS A 672 7.45 23.86 -4.22
N ARG A 673 8.61 24.45 -4.54
CA ARG A 673 9.78 24.45 -3.66
C ARG A 673 9.51 25.24 -2.38
N TYR A 674 8.97 26.45 -2.50
CA TYR A 674 8.67 27.30 -1.36
C TYR A 674 7.17 27.37 -1.10
N PHE A 675 6.79 27.41 0.18
CA PHE A 675 5.38 27.53 0.56
C PHE A 675 4.77 28.82 0.00
N ALA A 676 5.58 29.88 -0.14
CA ALA A 676 5.18 31.15 -0.71
C ALA A 676 4.78 31.09 -2.20
N ASP A 677 5.17 30.04 -2.94
CA ASP A 677 4.89 29.91 -4.36
C ASP A 677 3.53 29.25 -4.63
N ILE A 678 2.86 28.74 -3.58
CA ILE A 678 1.53 28.12 -3.68
C ILE A 678 0.48 29.22 -3.90
N PRO A 679 -0.54 29.02 -4.77
CA PRO A 679 -1.61 30.00 -4.98
C PRO A 679 -2.26 30.48 -3.67
N GLY A 680 -2.53 31.78 -3.57
CA GLY A 680 -2.94 32.43 -2.30
C GLY A 680 -4.16 31.81 -1.62
N GLN A 681 -5.17 31.37 -2.39
CA GLN A 681 -6.34 30.68 -1.84
C GLN A 681 -5.97 29.34 -1.20
N ARG A 682 -5.08 28.56 -1.83
CA ARG A 682 -4.63 27.27 -1.32
C ARG A 682 -3.73 27.41 -0.10
N ARG A 683 -2.84 28.42 -0.07
CA ARG A 683 -2.04 28.72 1.12
C ARG A 683 -2.91 29.01 2.33
N ARG A 684 -3.89 29.92 2.19
CA ARG A 684 -4.83 30.24 3.27
C ARG A 684 -5.58 29.02 3.77
N HIS A 685 -6.05 28.16 2.87
CA HIS A 685 -6.72 26.92 3.26
C HIS A 685 -5.79 25.99 4.08
N ILE A 686 -4.52 25.87 3.70
CA ILE A 686 -3.54 25.07 4.45
C ILE A 686 -3.28 25.70 5.83
N GLU A 687 -3.05 27.00 5.88
CA GLU A 687 -2.82 27.76 7.12
C GLU A 687 -4.00 27.60 8.09
N GLU A 688 -5.24 27.79 7.61
CA GLU A 688 -6.44 27.73 8.43
C GLU A 688 -6.80 26.31 8.87
N HIS A 689 -6.77 25.32 7.95
CA HIS A 689 -7.37 24.01 8.22
C HIS A 689 -6.36 22.89 8.52
N LEU A 690 -5.09 23.05 8.13
CA LEU A 690 -4.04 22.05 8.35
C LEU A 690 -3.01 22.54 9.38
N LEU A 691 -2.60 23.81 9.33
CA LEU A 691 -1.66 24.37 10.29
C LEU A 691 -2.38 24.88 11.54
N GLY A 692 -3.55 25.50 11.38
CA GLY A 692 -4.28 26.14 12.47
C GLY A 692 -3.73 27.53 12.80
N GLY A 693 -3.05 28.15 11.84
CA GLY A 693 -2.38 29.44 11.99
C GLY A 693 -1.50 29.77 10.78
N PRO A 694 -0.94 30.99 10.75
CA PRO A 694 -0.05 31.44 9.68
C PRO A 694 1.19 30.56 9.57
N ALA A 695 1.60 30.22 8.33
CA ALA A 695 2.79 29.41 8.12
C ALA A 695 4.09 30.14 8.52
N ALA A 696 4.05 31.48 8.61
CA ALA A 696 5.17 32.31 9.05
C ALA A 696 5.64 32.00 10.49
N GLU A 697 4.80 31.34 11.30
CA GLU A 697 5.14 30.92 12.66
C GLU A 697 5.91 29.59 12.69
N LEU A 698 6.03 28.90 11.55
CA LEU A 698 6.83 27.68 11.42
C LEU A 698 8.31 28.03 11.25
N ALA A 699 9.16 27.40 12.06
CA ALA A 699 10.61 27.51 11.89
C ALA A 699 11.03 26.89 10.54
N ALA A 700 11.79 27.64 9.75
CA ALA A 700 12.48 27.08 8.60
C ALA A 700 13.65 26.21 9.09
N ASP A 701 13.74 24.95 8.64
CA ASP A 701 14.96 24.15 8.83
C ASP A 701 16.09 24.87 8.07
N ASP A 702 17.15 25.29 8.78
CA ASP A 702 18.29 26.10 8.31
C ASP A 702 18.86 25.60 6.96
N GLY A 703 18.26 26.10 5.87
CA GLY A 703 18.58 25.75 4.49
C GLY A 703 19.22 26.90 3.70
N GLY A 704 19.65 27.96 4.40
CA GLY A 704 20.49 29.02 3.86
C GLY A 704 19.80 30.25 3.25
N ASP A 705 18.49 30.23 2.94
CA ASP A 705 17.78 31.35 2.30
C ASP A 705 16.66 32.00 3.13
N GLY A 706 16.37 31.46 4.32
CA GLY A 706 15.34 31.99 5.24
C GLY A 706 13.88 31.84 4.77
N ARG A 707 13.62 31.20 3.62
CA ARG A 707 12.26 31.00 3.10
C ARG A 707 11.71 29.64 3.53
N LEU A 708 10.48 29.61 4.01
CA LEU A 708 9.79 28.38 4.39
C LEU A 708 9.57 27.47 3.16
N ARG A 709 10.15 26.27 3.18
CA ARG A 709 9.96 25.28 2.10
C ARG A 709 8.64 24.54 2.32
N THR A 710 7.99 24.14 1.24
CA THR A 710 6.78 23.29 1.33
C THR A 710 7.09 21.97 2.02
N ALA A 711 8.34 21.52 1.95
CA ALA A 711 8.83 20.32 2.64
C ALA A 711 8.77 20.48 4.17
N ASP A 712 9.10 21.67 4.66
CA ASP A 712 9.10 21.98 6.09
C ASP A 712 7.65 22.00 6.61
N VAL A 713 6.72 22.55 5.83
CA VAL A 713 5.27 22.52 6.13
C VAL A 713 4.71 21.11 6.17
N PHE A 714 5.04 20.27 5.18
CA PHE A 714 4.62 18.87 5.16
C PHE A 714 5.17 18.10 6.36
N ARG A 715 6.48 18.24 6.66
CA ARG A 715 7.12 17.59 7.80
C ARG A 715 6.49 18.04 9.12
N TRP A 716 6.25 19.33 9.28
CA TRP A 716 5.58 19.87 10.46
C TRP A 716 4.20 19.26 10.63
N TYR A 717 3.36 19.27 9.58
CA TYR A 717 2.00 18.73 9.64
C TYR A 717 2.01 17.24 10.03
N ALA A 718 2.83 16.43 9.35
CA ALA A 718 2.91 15.01 9.64
C ALA A 718 3.41 14.72 11.07
N ARG A 719 4.43 15.45 11.55
CA ARG A 719 4.92 15.35 12.94
C ARG A 719 3.84 15.71 13.94
N GLU A 720 3.17 16.82 13.71
CA GLU A 720 2.22 17.37 14.65
C GLU A 720 0.95 16.52 14.75
N THR A 721 0.45 16.02 13.62
CA THR A 721 -0.64 15.04 13.62
C THR A 721 -0.25 13.73 14.31
N ALA A 722 0.97 13.22 14.09
CA ALA A 722 1.46 12.03 14.81
C ALA A 722 1.48 12.25 16.34
N ARG A 723 2.05 13.38 16.79
CA ARG A 723 2.15 13.74 18.23
C ARG A 723 0.79 13.76 18.93
N ARG A 724 -0.25 14.25 18.26
CA ARG A 724 -1.59 14.38 18.84
C ARG A 724 -2.42 13.11 18.75
N THR A 725 -2.01 12.14 17.93
CA THR A 725 -2.84 10.94 17.68
C THR A 725 -3.08 10.14 18.95
N SER A 726 -2.05 9.88 19.75
CA SER A 726 -2.15 9.07 20.96
C SER A 726 -3.14 9.66 21.98
N GLY A 727 -3.09 10.96 22.25
CA GLY A 727 -4.03 11.64 23.15
C GLY A 727 -5.41 11.92 22.54
N GLY A 728 -5.57 11.82 21.22
CA GLY A 728 -6.68 12.42 20.49
C GLY A 728 -6.58 13.95 20.44
N ASP A 729 -7.35 14.57 19.56
CA ASP A 729 -7.40 16.03 19.43
C ASP A 729 -8.88 16.48 19.45
N PRO A 730 -9.37 17.11 20.53
CA PRO A 730 -10.77 17.55 20.60
C PRO A 730 -11.08 18.66 19.59
N VAL A 731 -10.07 19.41 19.13
CA VAL A 731 -10.22 20.46 18.12
C VAL A 731 -10.22 19.84 16.72
N ARG A 732 -9.45 18.77 16.51
CA ARG A 732 -9.33 18.08 15.22
C ARG A 732 -9.59 16.58 15.35
N PRO A 733 -10.82 16.17 15.71
CA PRO A 733 -11.12 14.79 16.11
C PRO A 733 -11.00 13.76 14.98
N LEU A 734 -10.83 14.21 13.73
CA LEU A 734 -10.66 13.35 12.57
C LEU A 734 -9.24 13.42 11.98
N ASP A 735 -8.39 14.34 12.42
CA ASP A 735 -7.08 14.55 11.80
C ASP A 735 -5.99 13.77 12.53
N HIS A 736 -6.12 12.44 12.45
CA HIS A 736 -5.26 11.49 13.15
C HIS A 736 -4.52 10.59 12.18
N GLN A 737 -3.21 10.51 12.36
CA GLN A 737 -2.36 9.55 11.67
C GLN A 737 -2.51 8.24 12.42
N LEU A 738 -3.46 7.40 11.99
CA LEU A 738 -3.80 6.15 12.66
C LEU A 738 -3.25 4.95 11.86
N PRO A 739 -2.02 4.49 12.13
CA PRO A 739 -1.42 3.33 11.49
C PRO A 739 -2.24 2.07 11.68
N CYS A 740 -2.29 1.24 10.65
CA CYS A 740 -3.01 -0.02 10.71
C CYS A 740 -2.29 -1.08 9.88
N ASP A 741 -1.55 -1.94 10.58
CA ASP A 741 -0.89 -3.12 10.03
C ASP A 741 -1.91 -4.20 9.60
N PRO A 742 -1.57 -5.07 8.63
CA PRO A 742 -2.44 -6.17 8.21
C PRO A 742 -2.87 -7.09 9.37
N GLU A 743 -2.03 -7.28 10.39
CA GLU A 743 -2.39 -8.09 11.56
C GLU A 743 -3.71 -7.66 12.21
N LEU A 744 -3.98 -6.35 12.28
CA LEU A 744 -5.15 -5.83 12.98
C LEU A 744 -6.42 -6.01 12.15
N THR A 745 -6.38 -5.73 10.85
CA THR A 745 -7.55 -5.91 9.97
C THR A 745 -7.92 -7.38 9.82
N HIS A 746 -6.92 -8.28 9.78
CA HIS A 746 -7.13 -9.71 9.81
C HIS A 746 -7.74 -10.19 11.13
N PHE A 747 -7.22 -9.71 12.26
CA PHE A 747 -7.78 -10.03 13.58
C PHE A 747 -9.23 -9.57 13.70
N ASN A 748 -9.52 -8.31 13.34
CA ASN A 748 -10.87 -7.75 13.35
C ASN A 748 -11.86 -8.63 12.56
N ARG A 749 -11.43 -9.15 11.40
CA ARG A 749 -12.25 -10.02 10.57
C ARG A 749 -12.57 -11.35 11.25
N VAL A 750 -11.59 -12.03 11.85
CA VAL A 750 -11.79 -13.36 12.45
C VAL A 750 -12.45 -13.31 13.82
N THR A 751 -12.29 -12.20 14.56
CA THR A 751 -12.92 -12.04 15.87
C THR A 751 -14.31 -11.40 15.79
N ALA A 752 -14.80 -11.07 14.59
CA ALA A 752 -16.13 -10.49 14.40
C ALA A 752 -17.21 -11.38 15.04
N GLY A 753 -18.05 -10.78 15.89
CA GLY A 753 -19.09 -11.52 16.62
C GLY A 753 -18.62 -12.26 17.89
N THR A 754 -17.34 -12.16 18.25
CA THR A 754 -16.80 -12.68 19.52
C THR A 754 -16.57 -11.56 20.53
N ALA A 755 -16.24 -11.90 21.78
CA ALA A 755 -15.86 -10.90 22.80
C ALA A 755 -14.64 -10.07 22.37
N LEU A 756 -13.69 -10.68 21.64
CA LEU A 756 -12.48 -10.02 21.16
C LEU A 756 -12.73 -8.98 20.05
N ALA A 757 -13.96 -8.90 19.50
CA ALA A 757 -14.34 -7.81 18.61
C ALA A 757 -14.21 -6.45 19.30
N ALA A 758 -14.55 -6.35 20.59
CA ALA A 758 -14.40 -5.13 21.37
C ALA A 758 -12.94 -4.96 21.81
N TRP A 759 -12.36 -3.77 21.57
CA TRP A 759 -10.98 -3.49 21.99
C TRP A 759 -10.79 -3.59 23.51
N THR A 760 -11.84 -3.35 24.29
CA THR A 760 -11.85 -3.48 25.75
C THR A 760 -11.56 -4.90 26.24
N ALA A 761 -11.77 -5.92 25.40
CA ALA A 761 -11.46 -7.32 25.68
C ALA A 761 -10.08 -7.77 25.13
N ARG A 762 -9.36 -6.90 24.41
CA ARG A 762 -8.09 -7.24 23.74
C ARG A 762 -6.89 -7.05 24.67
N THR A 763 -6.92 -7.67 25.84
CA THR A 763 -5.75 -7.69 26.72
C THR A 763 -4.64 -8.55 26.09
N PRO A 764 -3.34 -8.29 26.40
CA PRO A 764 -2.24 -9.06 25.81
C PRO A 764 -2.37 -10.57 26.01
N ASP A 765 -2.83 -11.03 27.17
CA ASP A 765 -3.11 -12.44 27.47
C ASP A 765 -4.23 -12.99 26.58
N ALA A 766 -5.33 -12.25 26.41
CA ALA A 766 -6.47 -12.71 25.63
C ALA A 766 -6.14 -12.82 24.14
N VAL A 767 -5.38 -11.85 23.60
CA VAL A 767 -4.94 -11.85 22.20
C VAL A 767 -3.91 -12.97 21.97
N ALA A 768 -2.84 -13.03 22.77
CA ALA A 768 -1.81 -14.05 22.61
C ALA A 768 -2.37 -15.46 22.86
N GLY A 769 -3.20 -15.63 23.89
CA GLY A 769 -3.87 -16.88 24.20
C GLY A 769 -4.77 -17.36 23.07
N HIS A 770 -5.58 -16.48 22.48
CA HIS A 770 -6.41 -16.80 21.32
C HIS A 770 -5.56 -17.23 20.12
N LEU A 771 -4.50 -16.48 19.78
CA LEU A 771 -3.71 -16.77 18.59
C LEU A 771 -2.83 -18.01 18.75
N LEU A 772 -2.11 -18.13 19.86
CA LEU A 772 -1.13 -19.21 20.08
C LEU A 772 -1.79 -20.55 20.41
N THR A 773 -2.86 -20.57 21.21
CA THR A 773 -3.55 -21.83 21.56
C THR A 773 -4.18 -22.45 20.31
N ASN A 774 -4.95 -21.67 19.55
CA ASN A 774 -5.59 -22.14 18.33
C ASN A 774 -4.54 -22.50 17.25
N ALA A 775 -3.43 -21.77 17.16
CA ALA A 775 -2.33 -22.15 16.26
C ALA A 775 -1.70 -23.50 16.62
N ALA A 776 -1.50 -23.76 17.92
CA ALA A 776 -0.97 -25.03 18.41
C ALA A 776 -1.92 -26.21 18.11
N GLU A 777 -3.24 -25.99 18.23
CA GLU A 777 -4.27 -26.94 17.85
C GLU A 777 -4.23 -27.25 16.35
N LEU A 778 -4.16 -26.23 15.49
CA LEU A 778 -4.05 -26.38 14.03
C LEU A 778 -2.78 -27.16 13.62
N LEU A 779 -1.64 -26.88 14.26
CA LEU A 779 -0.39 -27.61 14.02
C LEU A 779 -0.50 -29.06 14.49
N THR A 780 -1.16 -29.33 15.61
CA THR A 780 -1.39 -30.69 16.12
C THR A 780 -2.33 -31.48 15.20
N ALA A 781 -3.39 -30.85 14.69
CA ALA A 781 -4.36 -31.45 13.78
C ALA A 781 -3.75 -31.76 12.40
N SER A 782 -2.98 -30.83 11.82
CA SER A 782 -2.34 -31.01 10.50
C SER A 782 -1.27 -32.10 10.48
N VAL A 783 -0.58 -32.32 11.61
CA VAL A 783 0.35 -33.44 11.80
C VAL A 783 -0.39 -34.79 11.87
N SER A 784 -1.67 -34.78 12.27
CA SER A 784 -2.52 -35.96 12.35
C SER A 784 -3.13 -36.33 11.00
N SER A 785 -3.59 -35.36 10.20
CA SER A 785 -4.20 -35.61 8.88
C SER A 785 -3.19 -36.04 7.79
N ARG A 786 -1.93 -35.61 7.88
CA ARG A 786 -0.87 -36.09 6.96
C ARG A 786 -0.54 -37.58 7.09
N ALA A 787 -1.01 -38.25 8.14
CA ALA A 787 -0.89 -39.70 8.28
C ALA A 787 -1.89 -40.48 7.40
N GLU A 788 -2.96 -39.84 6.91
CA GLU A 788 -3.97 -40.47 6.04
C GLU A 788 -3.61 -40.40 4.54
N MET A 789 -2.53 -39.70 4.16
CA MET A 789 -2.09 -39.54 2.77
C MET A 789 -0.92 -40.45 2.35
N CYS A 790 -0.58 -41.48 3.13
CA CYS A 790 0.26 -42.59 2.65
C CYS A 790 -0.64 -43.75 2.22
N PRO A 791 -0.73 -44.08 0.92
CA PRO A 791 -1.32 -45.36 0.50
C PRO A 791 -0.51 -46.56 1.01
#